data_AF-A0A839N3N1-F1
#
_entry.id   AF-A0A839N3N1-F1
#
_cell.length_a   1.000
_cell.length_b   1.000
_cell.length_c   1.000
_cell.angle_alpha   90.00
_cell.angle_beta   90.00
_cell.angle_gamma   90.00
#
_symmetry.space_group_name_H-M   'P 1'
#
loop_
_entity.id
_entity.type
_entity.pdbx_description
1 polymer ?
#
loop_
_entity_poly.entity_id
_entity_poly.type
_entity_poly.pdbx_seq_one_letter_code
_entity_poly.pdbx_strand_id
1 'polypeptide(L)'
;MPVEQSPEWARYDDVLPGREHWRYLVVDDGDTPLAAISLTSFAGRFLEQLWAKHGPIWLAEDRSPERERAVRDALSAYIRSERPSAAVLRLHTVHPGDDLVDPLIAIFYDRTIVLDLTKDEDQLLAEMSQSGRRNIRKAMKNDELVFTDDTAISEQEFADVIYPIFEETGRRGDFVLRPPAFYYEMLRQLGPDVCRLYTVRHRGTVVSWALVTVYDGEVDYYFAASSAEARKLLAAYLMAWGTMRTTKAEGATYFDFLGCGSDRSPYLDTLNEFKLAFAKKGMIDAPGPWDVVLRPNVLRAYHAQRTALAGVGRAKQTARAIIAGVPRSKSDAVGLADVATSKLAGAVTRAPQPPAAAPNVLPVVLDFTLSGYALARAFHERYGLTSVAVVPFTTGAIADSSIIPHVREVGPDGVHNVDLVLREIRKVATENPELTVIPLTNHDGLVQALSAKRATLGKNVLVPHESPEMLHRVSDKNVFNQLCAAAGVPTPRTVVLDFADGRPSSDVADLPWPLIVKPADSGHYASLRMPGKKKLYQVADQTQLDTLLDQFEAAGYDGQLLAQEFIPGTDLISVTLYRAADGRITLARASQVLMQDPRPAYLGIPDVQVVTPMDDAIALGSKILVEADYHGFANLDGIRDPRDGRVVFFEINPRYGRNCYYATASGANVAEQLVADLIDEKPVVAPDLDGELLYTTLPAKFVEQTLGGEAAKRVRRLAAAGRVVDPLQYAGERNPKHRAYAKLAALHHRKAYRDQPVTLNVEDVR
;
A
#
# COMPACT_ATOMS: atom_id res chain seq x y z
N MET A 1 -34.35 -5.75 -17.35
CA MET A 1 -34.07 -4.35 -16.93
C MET A 1 -33.07 -4.44 -15.79
N PRO A 2 -31.98 -3.66 -15.76
CA PRO A 2 -31.01 -3.76 -14.66
C PRO A 2 -31.69 -3.52 -13.31
N VAL A 3 -31.42 -4.39 -12.33
CA VAL A 3 -32.01 -4.29 -10.99
C VAL A 3 -31.69 -2.95 -10.35
N GLU A 4 -30.54 -2.34 -10.66
CA GLU A 4 -30.14 -1.05 -10.11
C GLU A 4 -30.95 0.16 -10.61
N GLN A 5 -31.82 -0.04 -11.59
CA GLN A 5 -32.78 0.96 -12.04
C GLN A 5 -34.18 0.75 -11.43
N SER A 6 -34.35 -0.20 -10.51
CA SER A 6 -35.63 -0.58 -9.94
C SER A 6 -35.99 0.11 -8.60
N PRO A 7 -37.27 0.08 -8.21
CA PRO A 7 -37.71 0.50 -6.87
C PRO A 7 -37.11 -0.31 -5.72
N GLU A 8 -36.86 -1.61 -5.92
CA GLU A 8 -36.21 -2.46 -4.92
C GLU A 8 -34.80 -1.97 -4.63
N TRP A 9 -34.04 -1.61 -5.66
CA TRP A 9 -32.71 -1.08 -5.48
C TRP A 9 -32.69 0.32 -4.91
N ALA A 10 -33.67 1.17 -5.25
CA ALA A 10 -33.84 2.47 -4.61
C ALA A 10 -34.00 2.34 -3.09
N ARG A 11 -34.79 1.36 -2.61
CA ARG A 11 -34.91 1.06 -1.17
C ARG A 11 -33.57 0.64 -0.55
N TYR A 12 -32.79 -0.16 -1.26
CA TYR A 12 -31.45 -0.54 -0.82
C TYR A 12 -30.50 0.67 -0.75
N ASP A 13 -30.51 1.55 -1.74
CA ASP A 13 -29.70 2.76 -1.70
C ASP A 13 -30.12 3.70 -0.56
N ASP A 14 -31.41 3.88 -0.29
CA ASP A 14 -31.91 4.78 0.76
C ASP A 14 -31.49 4.38 2.18
N VAL A 15 -31.18 3.11 2.43
CA VAL A 15 -30.68 2.67 3.75
C VAL A 15 -29.17 2.77 3.88
N LEU A 16 -28.45 2.99 2.79
CA LEU A 16 -27.00 3.08 2.80
C LEU A 16 -26.55 4.51 3.12
N PRO A 17 -25.58 4.69 4.04
CA PRO A 17 -25.11 6.01 4.41
C PRO A 17 -24.60 6.83 3.21
N GLY A 18 -25.10 8.06 3.09
CA GLY A 18 -24.68 9.01 2.06
C GLY A 18 -25.27 8.73 0.68
N ARG A 19 -26.27 7.86 0.60
CA ARG A 19 -27.04 7.61 -0.61
C ARG A 19 -28.50 7.99 -0.39
N GLU A 20 -29.13 8.47 -1.45
CA GLU A 20 -30.54 8.83 -1.48
C GLU A 20 -31.02 8.65 -2.91
N HIS A 21 -32.03 7.81 -3.12
CA HIS A 21 -32.71 7.77 -4.39
C HIS A 21 -33.34 9.15 -4.66
N TRP A 22 -32.96 9.79 -5.76
CA TRP A 22 -33.44 11.11 -6.07
C TRP A 22 -34.73 11.09 -6.86
N ARG A 23 -34.71 10.48 -8.05
CA ARG A 23 -35.83 10.54 -8.99
C ARG A 23 -35.71 9.53 -10.11
N TYR A 24 -36.87 9.07 -10.56
CA TYR A 24 -37.06 8.45 -11.87
C TYR A 24 -37.35 9.51 -12.92
N LEU A 25 -36.67 9.44 -14.05
CA LEU A 25 -36.82 10.36 -15.17
C LEU A 25 -37.09 9.58 -16.45
N VAL A 26 -37.86 10.19 -17.34
CA VAL A 26 -37.97 9.77 -18.74
C VAL A 26 -37.45 10.92 -19.58
N VAL A 27 -36.66 10.60 -20.59
CA VAL A 27 -36.20 11.56 -21.61
C VAL A 27 -36.96 11.24 -22.89
N ASP A 28 -37.70 12.22 -23.38
CA ASP A 28 -38.51 12.11 -24.60
C ASP A 28 -37.81 12.80 -25.78
N ASP A 29 -37.96 12.24 -26.98
CA ASP A 29 -37.73 12.92 -28.26
C ASP A 29 -39.08 13.31 -28.85
N GLY A 30 -39.48 14.57 -28.69
CA GLY A 30 -40.85 15.02 -28.95
C GLY A 30 -41.84 14.33 -28.00
N ASP A 31 -42.79 13.56 -28.55
CA ASP A 31 -43.77 12.78 -27.79
C ASP A 31 -43.36 11.30 -27.60
N THR A 32 -42.12 10.93 -27.98
CA THR A 32 -41.66 9.53 -27.94
C THR A 32 -40.67 9.31 -26.80
N PRO A 33 -40.96 8.41 -25.85
CA PRO A 33 -40.01 8.03 -24.79
C PRO A 33 -38.75 7.39 -25.36
N LEU A 34 -37.60 8.02 -25.13
CA LEU A 34 -36.31 7.58 -25.63
C LEU A 34 -35.54 6.76 -24.59
N ALA A 35 -35.52 7.23 -23.34
CA ALA A 35 -34.82 6.55 -22.25
C ALA A 35 -35.49 6.76 -20.89
N ALA A 36 -35.47 5.74 -20.04
CA ALA A 36 -35.87 5.80 -18.64
C ALA A 36 -34.64 5.66 -17.72
N ILE A 37 -34.60 6.45 -16.64
CA ILE A 37 -33.42 6.56 -15.78
C ILE A 37 -33.84 6.67 -14.32
N SER A 38 -33.24 5.85 -13.46
CA SER A 38 -33.24 6.04 -12.01
C SER A 38 -31.93 6.67 -11.56
N LEU A 39 -32.00 7.81 -10.87
CA LEU A 39 -30.85 8.52 -10.35
C LEU A 39 -30.78 8.41 -8.83
N THR A 40 -29.64 7.94 -8.34
CA THR A 40 -29.30 7.98 -6.92
C THR A 40 -28.28 9.08 -6.67
N SER A 41 -28.53 9.91 -5.65
CA SER A 41 -27.55 10.85 -5.14
C SER A 41 -26.57 10.16 -4.20
N PHE A 42 -25.31 10.48 -4.40
CA PHE A 42 -24.18 10.13 -3.56
C PHE A 42 -23.65 11.43 -2.96
N ALA A 43 -24.14 11.72 -1.75
CA ALA A 43 -23.77 12.90 -1.01
C ALA A 43 -22.39 12.70 -0.37
N GLY A 44 -21.36 13.12 -1.08
CA GLY A 44 -20.02 13.27 -0.52
C GLY A 44 -19.92 14.52 0.35
N ARG A 45 -18.89 14.58 1.18
CA ARG A 45 -18.66 15.73 2.06
C ARG A 45 -18.39 17.06 1.30
N PHE A 46 -18.00 16.98 0.03
CA PHE A 46 -17.50 18.13 -0.75
C PHE A 46 -18.01 18.20 -2.18
N LEU A 47 -18.52 17.09 -2.69
CA LEU A 47 -19.29 17.08 -3.92
C LEU A 47 -20.44 16.11 -3.77
N GLU A 48 -21.50 16.39 -4.49
CA GLU A 48 -22.60 15.48 -4.70
C GLU A 48 -22.47 14.91 -6.11
N GLN A 49 -22.63 13.60 -6.22
CA GLN A 49 -22.67 12.89 -7.49
C GLN A 49 -24.04 12.28 -7.67
N LEU A 50 -24.59 12.38 -8.88
CA LEU A 50 -25.75 11.59 -9.29
C LEU A 50 -25.27 10.40 -10.11
N TRP A 51 -25.84 9.23 -9.89
CA TRP A 51 -25.46 8.02 -10.63
C TRP A 51 -26.70 7.24 -11.05
N ALA A 52 -26.80 6.98 -12.36
CA ALA A 52 -27.66 5.93 -12.91
C ALA A 52 -26.82 4.66 -13.10
N LYS A 53 -26.88 3.74 -12.14
CA LYS A 53 -26.17 2.45 -12.21
C LYS A 53 -26.76 1.62 -13.34
N HIS A 54 -25.92 1.20 -14.29
CA HIS A 54 -26.32 0.46 -15.50
C HIS A 54 -27.36 1.18 -16.38
N GLY A 55 -27.70 2.45 -16.09
CA GLY A 55 -28.61 3.27 -16.86
C GLY A 55 -27.87 4.28 -17.75
N PRO A 56 -28.56 4.92 -18.72
CA PRO A 56 -30.00 4.87 -18.97
C PRO A 56 -30.53 3.54 -19.51
N ILE A 57 -31.80 3.23 -19.22
CA ILE A 57 -32.56 2.19 -19.91
C ILE A 57 -33.04 2.79 -21.24
N TRP A 58 -32.57 2.26 -22.35
CA TRP A 58 -32.99 2.71 -23.69
C TRP A 58 -34.31 2.04 -24.08
N LEU A 59 -35.30 2.87 -24.44
CA LEU A 59 -36.64 2.41 -24.84
C LEU A 59 -36.78 2.35 -26.37
N ALA A 60 -35.98 3.14 -27.09
CA ALA A 60 -35.87 3.06 -28.56
C ALA A 60 -34.73 2.10 -28.96
N GLU A 61 -34.91 1.41 -30.10
CA GLU A 61 -33.92 0.47 -30.64
C GLU A 61 -32.64 1.16 -31.15
N ASP A 62 -32.74 2.41 -31.61
CA ASP A 62 -31.65 3.16 -32.20
C ASP A 62 -30.91 4.04 -31.19
N ARG A 63 -29.80 3.47 -30.71
CA ARG A 63 -28.85 4.07 -29.77
C ARG A 63 -27.63 4.61 -30.52
N SER A 64 -27.76 5.73 -31.23
CA SER A 64 -26.64 6.36 -31.94
C SER A 64 -25.79 7.24 -30.99
N PRO A 65 -24.50 7.51 -31.32
CA PRO A 65 -23.66 8.44 -30.54
C PRO A 65 -24.31 9.82 -30.34
N GLU A 66 -25.00 10.34 -31.37
CA GLU A 66 -25.70 11.62 -31.34
C GLU A 66 -26.86 11.61 -30.35
N ARG A 67 -27.61 10.51 -30.29
CA ARG A 67 -28.72 10.35 -29.35
C ARG A 67 -28.25 10.15 -27.92
N GLU A 68 -27.20 9.37 -27.71
CA GLU A 68 -26.58 9.28 -26.39
C GLU A 68 -26.11 10.66 -25.91
N ARG A 69 -25.49 11.45 -26.80
CA ARG A 69 -25.10 12.82 -26.49
C ARG A 69 -26.30 13.71 -26.18
N ALA A 70 -27.37 13.64 -26.96
CA ALA A 70 -28.60 14.41 -26.75
C ALA A 70 -29.24 14.09 -25.39
N VAL A 71 -29.32 12.81 -25.01
CA VAL A 71 -29.81 12.38 -23.68
C VAL A 71 -28.93 12.96 -22.57
N ARG A 72 -27.59 12.89 -22.70
CA ARG A 72 -26.68 13.46 -21.71
C ARG A 72 -26.82 14.97 -21.58
N ASP A 73 -26.96 15.68 -22.69
CA ASP A 73 -27.13 17.14 -22.70
C ASP A 73 -28.46 17.55 -22.08
N ALA A 74 -29.56 16.85 -22.41
CA ALA A 74 -30.89 17.08 -21.83
C ALA A 74 -30.89 16.84 -20.31
N LEU A 75 -30.34 15.70 -19.86
CA LEU A 75 -30.19 15.40 -18.43
C LEU A 75 -29.32 16.43 -17.74
N SER A 76 -28.19 16.82 -18.33
CA SER A 76 -27.29 17.81 -17.74
C SER A 76 -27.96 19.18 -17.61
N ALA A 77 -28.74 19.60 -18.59
CA ALA A 77 -29.51 20.84 -18.53
C ALA A 77 -30.57 20.78 -17.42
N TYR A 78 -31.35 19.70 -17.38
CA TYR A 78 -32.36 19.46 -16.36
C TYR A 78 -31.77 19.42 -14.95
N ILE A 79 -30.69 18.67 -14.74
CA ILE A 79 -30.04 18.52 -13.44
C ILE A 79 -29.43 19.84 -12.96
N ARG A 80 -28.83 20.63 -13.85
CA ARG A 80 -28.31 21.96 -13.49
C ARG A 80 -29.43 22.89 -13.00
N SER A 81 -30.67 22.71 -13.47
CA SER A 81 -31.86 23.41 -12.98
C SER A 81 -32.34 22.85 -11.63
N GLU A 82 -32.61 21.54 -11.58
CA GLU A 82 -33.37 20.91 -10.48
C GLU A 82 -32.51 20.48 -9.29
N ARG A 83 -31.23 20.18 -9.53
CA ARG A 83 -30.27 19.76 -8.48
C ARG A 83 -28.91 20.42 -8.71
N PRO A 84 -28.82 21.76 -8.61
CA PRO A 84 -27.62 22.53 -8.90
C PRO A 84 -26.44 22.21 -7.95
N SER A 85 -26.68 21.46 -6.87
CA SER A 85 -25.64 20.94 -5.99
C SER A 85 -24.84 19.80 -6.63
N ALA A 86 -25.43 19.01 -7.52
CA ALA A 86 -24.78 17.91 -8.22
C ALA A 86 -23.60 18.42 -9.06
N ALA A 87 -22.40 17.91 -8.77
CA ALA A 87 -21.18 18.29 -9.47
C ALA A 87 -20.86 17.38 -10.65
N VAL A 88 -21.33 16.13 -10.58
CA VAL A 88 -21.05 15.06 -11.53
C VAL A 88 -22.31 14.22 -11.72
N LEU A 89 -22.58 13.86 -12.96
CA LEU A 89 -23.59 12.86 -13.34
C LEU A 89 -22.88 11.65 -13.94
N ARG A 90 -23.07 10.47 -13.36
CA ARG A 90 -22.53 9.20 -13.85
C ARG A 90 -23.59 8.42 -14.61
N LEU A 91 -23.27 8.05 -15.85
CA LEU A 91 -24.13 7.28 -16.75
C LEU A 91 -23.32 6.18 -17.43
N HIS A 92 -23.99 5.14 -17.90
CA HIS A 92 -23.38 4.07 -18.69
C HIS A 92 -23.64 4.28 -20.18
N THR A 93 -22.58 4.20 -21.00
CA THR A 93 -22.63 4.49 -22.44
C THR A 93 -21.75 3.53 -23.21
N VAL A 94 -22.15 3.22 -24.43
CA VAL A 94 -21.36 2.44 -25.41
C VAL A 94 -20.62 3.34 -26.40
N HIS A 95 -21.00 4.62 -26.51
CA HIS A 95 -20.37 5.62 -27.37
C HIS A 95 -19.79 6.77 -26.54
N PRO A 96 -18.58 6.61 -25.97
CA PRO A 96 -17.95 7.68 -25.21
C PRO A 96 -17.63 8.89 -26.11
N GLY A 97 -17.98 10.09 -25.65
CA GLY A 97 -17.74 11.36 -26.34
C GLY A 97 -16.71 12.25 -25.63
N ASP A 98 -16.41 13.40 -26.22
CA ASP A 98 -15.49 14.42 -25.68
C ASP A 98 -16.01 15.12 -24.40
N ASP A 99 -17.31 14.98 -24.12
CA ASP A 99 -18.00 15.49 -22.94
C ASP A 99 -17.83 14.64 -21.68
N LEU A 100 -17.19 13.47 -21.82
CA LEU A 100 -17.08 12.46 -20.78
C LEU A 100 -15.66 12.38 -20.22
N VAL A 101 -15.57 12.13 -18.93
CA VAL A 101 -14.32 11.82 -18.24
C VAL A 101 -14.40 10.50 -17.50
N ASP A 102 -13.24 9.95 -17.17
CA ASP A 102 -13.20 8.73 -16.38
C ASP A 102 -13.86 8.93 -15.01
N PRO A 103 -14.57 7.91 -14.51
CA PRO A 103 -15.31 8.05 -13.28
C PRO A 103 -14.42 8.32 -12.06
N LEU A 104 -14.80 9.32 -11.24
CA LEU A 104 -14.13 9.75 -10.00
C LEU A 104 -13.81 8.64 -8.96
N ILE A 105 -14.48 7.50 -9.06
CA ILE A 105 -14.36 6.34 -8.17
C ILE A 105 -14.37 5.11 -9.07
N ALA A 106 -13.32 4.29 -8.97
CA ALA A 106 -12.90 3.32 -9.97
C ALA A 106 -13.48 1.90 -9.83
N ILE A 107 -14.64 1.72 -9.18
CA ILE A 107 -15.26 0.37 -9.12
C ILE A 107 -16.30 0.28 -10.24
N PHE A 108 -15.89 -0.20 -11.39
CA PHE A 108 -16.76 -0.45 -12.54
C PHE A 108 -16.12 -1.40 -13.55
N TYR A 109 -16.93 -1.92 -14.46
CA TYR A 109 -16.50 -2.75 -15.57
C TYR A 109 -17.12 -2.27 -16.88
N ASP A 110 -16.45 -2.60 -17.98
CA ASP A 110 -16.85 -2.32 -19.37
C ASP A 110 -16.84 -3.60 -20.24
N ARG A 111 -16.54 -4.75 -19.64
CA ARG A 111 -16.66 -6.07 -20.25
C ARG A 111 -17.24 -7.07 -19.27
N THR A 112 -18.01 -8.02 -19.78
CA THR A 112 -18.70 -9.02 -18.97
C THR A 112 -18.83 -10.37 -19.69
N ILE A 113 -19.42 -11.36 -19.00
CA ILE A 113 -19.79 -12.66 -19.56
C ILE A 113 -21.26 -12.94 -19.25
N VAL A 114 -22.08 -13.01 -20.30
CA VAL A 114 -23.51 -13.33 -20.20
C VAL A 114 -23.78 -14.69 -20.83
N LEU A 115 -24.54 -15.54 -20.14
CA LEU A 115 -25.04 -16.81 -20.63
C LEU A 115 -26.56 -16.75 -20.85
N ASP A 116 -27.01 -17.37 -21.93
CA ASP A 116 -28.44 -17.55 -22.25
C ASP A 116 -28.97 -18.80 -21.56
N LEU A 117 -29.66 -18.60 -20.43
CA LEU A 117 -30.27 -19.65 -19.63
C LEU A 117 -31.52 -20.24 -20.26
N THR A 118 -32.01 -19.79 -21.42
CA THR A 118 -33.12 -20.47 -22.11
C THR A 118 -32.69 -21.82 -22.69
N LYS A 119 -31.40 -21.96 -23.04
CA LYS A 119 -30.76 -23.19 -23.54
C LYS A 119 -30.78 -24.32 -22.51
N ASP A 120 -30.86 -25.56 -22.98
CA ASP A 120 -30.75 -26.73 -22.09
C ASP A 120 -29.33 -26.87 -21.48
N GLU A 121 -29.19 -27.71 -20.45
CA GLU A 121 -27.90 -27.86 -19.73
C GLU A 121 -26.76 -28.35 -20.64
N ASP A 122 -27.06 -29.20 -21.62
CA ASP A 122 -26.05 -29.74 -22.54
C ASP A 122 -25.56 -28.65 -23.51
N GLN A 123 -26.48 -27.82 -24.01
CA GLN A 123 -26.18 -26.65 -24.82
C GLN A 123 -25.36 -25.61 -24.04
N LEU A 124 -25.74 -25.31 -22.79
CA LEU A 124 -24.97 -24.43 -21.91
C LEU A 124 -23.54 -24.93 -21.71
N LEU A 125 -23.38 -26.22 -21.37
CA LEU A 125 -22.07 -26.83 -21.22
C LEU A 125 -21.25 -26.80 -22.52
N ALA A 126 -21.89 -26.96 -23.68
CA ALA A 126 -21.22 -26.89 -24.98
C ALA A 126 -20.61 -25.50 -25.27
N GLU A 127 -21.22 -24.43 -24.73
CA GLU A 127 -20.72 -23.05 -24.85
C GLU A 127 -19.60 -22.71 -23.87
N MET A 128 -19.37 -23.54 -22.85
CA MET A 128 -18.26 -23.38 -21.90
C MET A 128 -16.92 -23.84 -22.48
N SER A 129 -15.82 -23.46 -21.84
CA SER A 129 -14.50 -23.99 -22.15
C SER A 129 -14.38 -25.49 -21.80
N GLN A 130 -13.39 -26.18 -22.37
CA GLN A 130 -13.13 -27.59 -22.01
C GLN A 130 -12.76 -27.75 -20.52
N SER A 131 -11.97 -26.82 -19.98
CA SER A 131 -11.61 -26.80 -18.56
C SER A 131 -12.82 -26.53 -17.68
N GLY A 132 -13.68 -25.57 -18.04
CA GLY A 132 -14.92 -25.25 -17.32
C GLY A 132 -15.85 -26.45 -17.20
N ARG A 133 -16.20 -27.09 -18.33
CA ARG A 133 -17.02 -28.32 -18.32
C ARG A 133 -16.43 -29.40 -17.42
N ARG A 134 -15.12 -29.63 -17.52
CA ARG A 134 -14.42 -30.64 -16.72
C ARG A 134 -14.49 -30.31 -15.23
N ASN A 135 -14.29 -29.04 -14.86
CA ASN A 135 -14.29 -28.59 -13.48
C ASN A 135 -15.68 -28.67 -12.86
N ILE A 136 -16.74 -28.27 -13.60
CA ILE A 136 -18.14 -28.42 -13.17
C ILE A 136 -18.46 -29.89 -12.92
N ARG A 137 -18.17 -30.79 -13.89
CA ARG A 137 -18.42 -32.23 -13.74
C ARG A 137 -17.66 -32.85 -12.57
N LYS A 138 -16.43 -32.39 -12.31
CA LYS A 138 -15.63 -32.84 -11.17
C LYS A 138 -16.24 -32.38 -9.85
N ALA A 139 -16.66 -31.12 -9.76
CA ALA A 139 -17.28 -30.57 -8.56
C ALA A 139 -18.65 -31.23 -8.26
N MET A 140 -19.47 -31.50 -9.28
CA MET A 140 -20.75 -32.20 -9.13
C MET A 140 -20.62 -33.66 -8.67
N LYS A 141 -19.50 -34.32 -8.94
CA LYS A 141 -19.22 -35.69 -8.50
C LYS A 141 -18.64 -35.77 -7.09
N ASN A 142 -18.37 -34.63 -6.46
CA ASN A 142 -17.84 -34.59 -5.12
C ASN A 142 -19.00 -34.57 -4.12
N ASP A 143 -19.36 -35.74 -3.61
CA ASP A 143 -20.47 -35.91 -2.65
C ASP A 143 -20.24 -35.21 -1.30
N GLU A 144 -19.00 -34.74 -1.03
CA GLU A 144 -18.68 -33.95 0.16
C GLU A 144 -19.04 -32.46 0.00
N LEU A 145 -19.33 -32.00 -1.22
CA LEU A 145 -19.77 -30.65 -1.53
C LEU A 145 -21.29 -30.56 -1.66
N VAL A 146 -21.91 -29.64 -0.93
CA VAL A 146 -23.36 -29.43 -0.95
C VAL A 146 -23.66 -27.97 -1.30
N PHE A 147 -24.40 -27.75 -2.38
CA PHE A 147 -24.95 -26.44 -2.75
C PHE A 147 -26.28 -26.20 -2.05
N THR A 148 -26.47 -25.01 -1.49
CA THR A 148 -27.65 -24.68 -0.67
C THR A 148 -28.08 -23.23 -0.88
N ASP A 149 -29.38 -22.98 -0.71
CA ASP A 149 -29.95 -21.64 -0.59
C ASP A 149 -30.03 -21.27 0.90
N ASP A 150 -29.23 -20.28 1.29
CA ASP A 150 -29.19 -19.72 2.65
C ASP A 150 -29.70 -18.27 2.67
N THR A 151 -30.59 -17.90 1.74
CA THR A 151 -31.20 -16.56 1.66
C THR A 151 -31.86 -16.14 2.98
N ALA A 152 -32.38 -17.08 3.77
CA ALA A 152 -33.04 -16.82 5.04
C ALA A 152 -32.08 -16.64 6.25
N ILE A 153 -30.77 -16.51 6.01
CA ILE A 153 -29.77 -16.33 7.07
C ILE A 153 -30.01 -15.08 7.93
N SER A 154 -29.73 -15.17 9.22
CA SER A 154 -29.75 -13.98 10.09
C SER A 154 -28.53 -13.09 9.85
N GLU A 155 -28.63 -11.80 10.23
CA GLU A 155 -27.49 -10.86 10.16
C GLU A 155 -26.27 -11.38 10.93
N GLN A 156 -26.50 -11.94 12.12
CA GLN A 156 -25.44 -12.46 12.98
C GLN A 156 -24.74 -13.66 12.34
N GLU A 157 -25.49 -14.62 11.80
CA GLU A 157 -24.90 -15.77 11.10
C GLU A 157 -24.19 -15.35 9.81
N PHE A 158 -24.70 -14.35 9.09
CA PHE A 158 -23.99 -13.80 7.94
C PHE A 158 -22.63 -13.22 8.36
N ALA A 159 -22.58 -12.46 9.45
CA ALA A 159 -21.33 -11.90 9.97
C ALA A 159 -20.36 -12.97 10.48
N ASP A 160 -20.87 -14.02 11.14
CA ASP A 160 -20.03 -15.03 11.80
C ASP A 160 -19.57 -16.16 10.88
N VAL A 161 -20.37 -16.53 9.88
CA VAL A 161 -20.14 -17.73 9.04
C VAL A 161 -19.78 -17.37 7.60
N ILE A 162 -20.43 -16.35 7.04
CA ILE A 162 -20.31 -16.02 5.61
C ILE A 162 -19.20 -15.00 5.37
N TYR A 163 -19.21 -13.91 6.13
CA TYR A 163 -18.28 -12.80 5.98
C TYR A 163 -16.79 -13.18 6.14
N PRO A 164 -16.38 -14.08 7.06
CA PRO A 164 -14.96 -14.46 7.21
C PRO A 164 -14.35 -15.09 5.95
N ILE A 165 -15.16 -15.77 5.12
CA ILE A 165 -14.72 -16.32 3.83
C ILE A 165 -14.44 -15.19 2.84
N PHE A 166 -15.21 -14.09 2.94
CA PHE A 166 -14.95 -12.90 2.13
C PHE A 166 -13.67 -12.22 2.57
N GLU A 167 -13.42 -12.09 3.87
CA GLU A 167 -12.15 -11.56 4.40
C GLU A 167 -10.96 -12.39 3.92
N GLU A 168 -11.08 -13.71 3.88
CA GLU A 168 -10.06 -14.57 3.30
C GLU A 168 -9.84 -14.32 1.81
N THR A 169 -10.93 -14.16 1.05
CA THR A 169 -10.88 -13.87 -0.38
C THR A 169 -10.29 -12.50 -0.67
N GLY A 170 -10.70 -11.47 0.08
CA GLY A 170 -10.22 -10.09 -0.03
C GLY A 170 -8.73 -9.96 0.31
N ARG A 171 -8.25 -10.69 1.32
CA ARG A 171 -6.80 -10.74 1.64
C ARG A 171 -5.95 -11.36 0.56
N ARG A 172 -6.50 -12.34 -0.15
CA ARG A 172 -5.81 -13.02 -1.25
C ARG A 172 -5.88 -12.24 -2.55
N GLY A 173 -7.02 -11.65 -2.84
CA GLY A 173 -7.27 -10.82 -4.03
C GLY A 173 -6.84 -9.37 -3.87
N ASP A 174 -6.35 -8.99 -2.68
CA ASP A 174 -5.85 -7.66 -2.33
C ASP A 174 -6.86 -6.52 -2.56
N PHE A 175 -8.11 -6.70 -2.11
CA PHE A 175 -9.17 -5.67 -2.22
C PHE A 175 -9.87 -5.37 -0.89
N VAL A 176 -10.31 -4.11 -0.74
CA VAL A 176 -10.93 -3.59 0.49
C VAL A 176 -12.41 -3.98 0.57
N LEU A 177 -12.79 -4.64 1.66
CA LEU A 177 -14.18 -5.02 1.93
C LEU A 177 -14.96 -3.91 2.65
N ARG A 178 -16.26 -3.88 2.43
CA ARG A 178 -17.20 -3.10 3.25
C ARG A 178 -17.57 -3.90 4.51
N PRO A 179 -18.08 -3.27 5.59
CA PRO A 179 -18.56 -4.00 6.75
C PRO A 179 -19.65 -5.03 6.38
N PRO A 180 -19.82 -6.13 7.13
CA PRO A 180 -20.79 -7.19 6.82
C PRO A 180 -22.21 -6.66 6.59
N ALA A 181 -22.64 -5.68 7.39
CA ALA A 181 -23.93 -5.01 7.25
C ALA A 181 -24.17 -4.42 5.85
N PHE A 182 -23.13 -3.96 5.14
CA PHE A 182 -23.31 -3.45 3.76
C PHE A 182 -23.84 -4.54 2.82
N TYR A 183 -23.30 -5.75 2.92
CA TYR A 183 -23.71 -6.88 2.07
C TYR A 183 -25.03 -7.49 2.54
N TYR A 184 -25.21 -7.60 3.86
CA TYR A 184 -26.46 -8.08 4.43
C TYR A 184 -27.66 -7.17 4.12
N GLU A 185 -27.47 -5.85 4.15
CA GLU A 185 -28.53 -4.91 3.76
C GLU A 185 -28.95 -5.06 2.29
N MET A 186 -28.04 -5.47 1.39
CA MET A 186 -28.41 -5.80 0.02
C MET A 186 -29.40 -6.98 -0.02
N LEU A 187 -29.07 -8.07 0.69
CA LEU A 187 -29.92 -9.24 0.82
C LEU A 187 -31.28 -8.88 1.45
N ARG A 188 -31.26 -8.08 2.53
CA ARG A 188 -32.46 -7.73 3.30
C ARG A 188 -33.40 -6.79 2.56
N GLN A 189 -32.88 -5.76 1.89
CA GLN A 189 -33.68 -4.68 1.31
C GLN A 189 -34.25 -5.01 -0.06
N LEU A 190 -33.46 -5.70 -0.89
CA LEU A 190 -33.94 -6.22 -2.16
C LEU A 190 -34.99 -7.30 -1.91
N GLY A 191 -34.87 -8.01 -0.79
CA GLY A 191 -35.78 -9.05 -0.37
C GLY A 191 -35.45 -10.37 -1.06
N PRO A 192 -35.99 -11.48 -0.53
CA PRO A 192 -35.62 -12.81 -0.98
C PRO A 192 -35.85 -12.98 -2.48
N ASP A 193 -36.95 -12.48 -3.03
CA ASP A 193 -37.30 -12.65 -4.45
C ASP A 193 -36.35 -11.97 -5.43
N VAL A 194 -35.61 -10.96 -4.97
CA VAL A 194 -34.68 -10.20 -5.82
C VAL A 194 -33.22 -10.49 -5.49
N CYS A 195 -32.87 -10.79 -4.24
CA CYS A 195 -31.49 -11.11 -3.84
C CYS A 195 -31.44 -12.41 -3.05
N ARG A 196 -30.58 -13.33 -3.51
CA ARG A 196 -30.38 -14.66 -2.96
C ARG A 196 -28.97 -14.81 -2.41
N LEU A 197 -28.83 -15.53 -1.30
CA LEU A 197 -27.53 -15.99 -0.79
C LEU A 197 -27.42 -17.50 -1.03
N TYR A 198 -26.51 -17.89 -1.92
CA TYR A 198 -26.17 -19.29 -2.12
C TYR A 198 -24.85 -19.62 -1.43
N THR A 199 -24.78 -20.81 -0.82
CA THR A 199 -23.53 -21.33 -0.24
C THR A 199 -23.17 -22.70 -0.79
N VAL A 200 -21.88 -23.02 -0.74
CA VAL A 200 -21.36 -24.37 -0.94
C VAL A 200 -20.64 -24.79 0.33
N ARG A 201 -21.07 -25.92 0.90
CA ARG A 201 -20.52 -26.51 2.12
C ARG A 201 -19.65 -27.71 1.81
N HIS A 202 -18.51 -27.81 2.48
CA HIS A 202 -17.68 -29.02 2.52
C HIS A 202 -17.81 -29.66 3.90
N ARG A 203 -18.35 -30.89 3.96
CA ARG A 203 -18.57 -31.62 5.23
C ARG A 203 -19.29 -30.78 6.31
N GLY A 204 -20.31 -30.02 5.88
CA GLY A 204 -21.12 -29.17 6.76
C GLY A 204 -20.60 -27.74 7.00
N THR A 205 -19.34 -27.44 6.62
CA THR A 205 -18.76 -26.09 6.79
C THR A 205 -18.88 -25.28 5.50
N VAL A 206 -19.31 -24.02 5.57
CA VAL A 206 -19.37 -23.15 4.38
C VAL A 206 -17.94 -22.85 3.90
N VAL A 207 -17.68 -23.13 2.62
CA VAL A 207 -16.37 -22.89 1.99
C VAL A 207 -16.44 -21.90 0.82
N SER A 208 -17.62 -21.68 0.26
CA SER A 208 -17.87 -20.68 -0.78
C SER A 208 -19.27 -20.11 -0.64
N TRP A 209 -19.47 -18.85 -1.02
CA TRP A 209 -20.79 -18.22 -1.08
C TRP A 209 -20.91 -17.22 -2.24
N ALA A 210 -22.14 -16.93 -2.65
CA ALA A 210 -22.47 -15.90 -3.62
C ALA A 210 -23.76 -15.16 -3.25
N LEU A 211 -23.74 -13.82 -3.29
CA LEU A 211 -24.92 -12.98 -3.33
C LEU A 211 -25.26 -12.72 -4.80
N VAL A 212 -26.48 -13.09 -5.18
CA VAL A 212 -26.96 -13.10 -6.56
C VAL A 212 -28.25 -12.30 -6.63
N THR A 213 -28.41 -11.45 -7.63
CA THR A 213 -29.70 -10.80 -7.90
C THR A 213 -30.45 -11.53 -8.99
N VAL A 214 -31.77 -11.64 -8.86
CA VAL A 214 -32.68 -12.19 -9.87
C VAL A 214 -33.77 -11.16 -10.10
N TYR A 215 -33.79 -10.56 -11.29
CA TYR A 215 -34.71 -9.47 -11.59
C TYR A 215 -35.06 -9.44 -13.08
N ASP A 216 -36.35 -9.40 -13.40
CA ASP A 216 -36.84 -9.32 -14.79
C ASP A 216 -36.25 -10.39 -15.74
N GLY A 217 -36.05 -11.61 -15.21
CA GLY A 217 -35.44 -12.73 -15.93
C GLY A 217 -33.91 -12.71 -16.02
N GLU A 218 -33.26 -11.66 -15.54
CA GLU A 218 -31.79 -11.52 -15.51
C GLU A 218 -31.24 -11.94 -14.13
N VAL A 219 -30.10 -12.65 -14.15
CA VAL A 219 -29.40 -13.12 -12.95
C VAL A 219 -28.01 -12.53 -12.91
N ASP A 220 -27.71 -11.70 -11.91
CA ASP A 220 -26.38 -11.10 -11.76
C ASP A 220 -25.61 -11.74 -10.60
N TYR A 221 -24.41 -12.25 -10.90
CA TYR A 221 -23.53 -12.87 -9.93
C TYR A 221 -22.71 -11.80 -9.16
N TYR A 222 -23.40 -11.07 -8.28
CA TYR A 222 -22.98 -9.77 -7.73
C TYR A 222 -21.73 -9.81 -6.85
N PHE A 223 -21.75 -10.59 -5.76
CA PHE A 223 -20.61 -10.76 -4.87
C PHE A 223 -20.38 -12.24 -4.64
N ALA A 224 -19.12 -12.68 -4.66
CA ALA A 224 -18.79 -14.07 -4.36
C ALA A 224 -17.44 -14.18 -3.66
N ALA A 225 -17.32 -15.20 -2.83
CA ALA A 225 -16.10 -15.50 -2.10
C ALA A 225 -15.89 -17.01 -1.98
N SER A 226 -14.61 -17.41 -1.92
CA SER A 226 -14.22 -18.82 -1.78
C SER A 226 -12.96 -18.93 -0.93
N SER A 227 -12.98 -19.84 0.05
CA SER A 227 -11.81 -20.19 0.85
C SER A 227 -10.71 -20.86 0.01
N ALA A 228 -9.52 -21.01 0.57
CA ALA A 228 -8.43 -21.77 -0.03
C ALA A 228 -8.80 -23.24 -0.23
N GLU A 229 -9.58 -23.81 0.69
CA GLU A 229 -10.11 -25.16 0.59
C GLU A 229 -11.09 -25.29 -0.58
N ALA A 230 -12.05 -24.36 -0.71
CA ALA A 230 -13.00 -24.32 -1.82
C ALA A 230 -12.33 -24.35 -3.20
N ARG A 231 -11.16 -23.71 -3.35
CA ARG A 231 -10.41 -23.71 -4.62
C ARG A 231 -9.88 -25.10 -5.00
N LYS A 232 -9.35 -25.86 -4.02
CA LYS A 232 -8.89 -27.24 -4.24
C LYS A 232 -10.04 -28.16 -4.67
N LEU A 233 -11.22 -27.90 -4.12
CA LEU A 233 -12.44 -28.67 -4.34
C LEU A 233 -13.26 -28.21 -5.55
N LEU A 234 -12.88 -27.11 -6.20
CA LEU A 234 -13.63 -26.48 -7.29
C LEU A 234 -15.05 -26.03 -6.88
N ALA A 235 -15.25 -25.68 -5.61
CA ALA A 235 -16.54 -25.31 -5.05
C ALA A 235 -17.17 -24.08 -5.73
N ALA A 236 -16.37 -23.14 -6.24
CA ALA A 236 -16.86 -21.99 -7.00
C ALA A 236 -17.52 -22.39 -8.34
N TYR A 237 -17.09 -23.51 -8.95
CA TYR A 237 -17.73 -24.03 -10.15
C TYR A 237 -19.08 -24.68 -9.82
N LEU A 238 -19.15 -25.40 -8.70
CA LEU A 238 -20.42 -25.93 -8.20
C LEU A 238 -21.39 -24.80 -7.83
N MET A 239 -20.89 -23.73 -7.20
CA MET A 239 -21.66 -22.53 -6.87
C MET A 239 -22.34 -21.95 -8.10
N ALA A 240 -21.54 -21.52 -9.10
CA ALA A 240 -22.07 -20.87 -10.28
C ALA A 240 -23.03 -21.79 -11.06
N TRP A 241 -22.68 -23.07 -11.22
CA TRP A 241 -23.55 -24.03 -11.90
C TRP A 241 -24.84 -24.32 -11.13
N GLY A 242 -24.76 -24.44 -9.81
CA GLY A 242 -25.92 -24.60 -8.93
C GLY A 242 -26.87 -23.41 -9.03
N THR A 243 -26.34 -22.19 -8.95
CA THR A 243 -27.12 -20.96 -9.13
C THR A 243 -27.80 -20.94 -10.49
N MET A 244 -27.07 -21.19 -11.59
CA MET A 244 -27.64 -21.21 -12.96
C MET A 244 -28.81 -22.20 -13.07
N ARG A 245 -28.68 -23.41 -12.52
CA ARG A 245 -29.73 -24.44 -12.59
C ARG A 245 -30.96 -24.06 -11.77
N THR A 246 -30.76 -23.55 -10.56
CA THR A 246 -31.85 -23.12 -9.67
C THR A 246 -32.62 -21.98 -10.30
N THR A 247 -31.95 -20.89 -10.70
CA THR A 247 -32.64 -19.71 -11.25
C THR A 247 -33.26 -19.97 -12.62
N LYS A 248 -32.64 -20.81 -13.46
CA LYS A 248 -33.24 -21.29 -14.72
C LYS A 248 -34.56 -22.03 -14.47
N ALA A 249 -34.59 -22.93 -13.48
CA ALA A 249 -35.82 -23.66 -13.12
C ALA A 249 -36.93 -22.72 -12.61
N GLU A 250 -36.54 -21.57 -12.07
CA GLU A 250 -37.44 -20.49 -11.60
C GLU A 250 -37.81 -19.49 -12.72
N GLY A 251 -37.31 -19.68 -13.94
CA GLY A 251 -37.70 -18.90 -15.12
C GLY A 251 -36.72 -17.81 -15.56
N ALA A 252 -35.51 -17.76 -14.99
CA ALA A 252 -34.46 -16.85 -15.47
C ALA A 252 -34.02 -17.19 -16.91
N THR A 253 -33.76 -16.15 -17.69
CA THR A 253 -33.37 -16.22 -19.11
C THR A 253 -31.92 -15.87 -19.36
N TYR A 254 -31.29 -15.04 -18.50
CA TYR A 254 -29.88 -14.68 -18.62
C TYR A 254 -29.13 -14.81 -17.30
N PHE A 255 -27.83 -15.13 -17.39
CA PHE A 255 -26.89 -15.13 -16.28
C PHE A 255 -25.68 -14.27 -16.62
N ASP A 256 -25.53 -13.13 -15.94
CA ASP A 256 -24.39 -12.24 -16.07
C ASP A 256 -23.41 -12.44 -14.90
N PHE A 257 -22.15 -12.71 -15.23
CA PHE A 257 -21.08 -12.77 -14.25
C PHE A 257 -20.63 -11.39 -13.76
N LEU A 258 -21.09 -10.31 -14.39
CA LEU A 258 -20.57 -8.95 -14.24
C LEU A 258 -19.07 -8.87 -14.57
N GLY A 259 -18.45 -7.76 -14.20
CA GLY A 259 -17.11 -7.35 -14.63
C GLY A 259 -16.04 -8.41 -14.78
N CYS A 260 -15.46 -8.50 -15.97
CA CYS A 260 -14.38 -9.39 -16.34
C CYS A 260 -13.46 -8.62 -17.29
N GLY A 261 -12.14 -8.65 -17.09
CA GLY A 261 -11.11 -8.08 -17.97
C GLY A 261 -11.36 -6.67 -18.54
N SER A 262 -10.68 -5.66 -18.01
CA SER A 262 -10.86 -4.27 -18.44
C SER A 262 -9.54 -3.52 -18.48
N ASP A 263 -9.28 -2.79 -19.56
CA ASP A 263 -8.12 -1.89 -19.66
C ASP A 263 -8.27 -0.68 -18.70
N ARG A 264 -9.51 -0.30 -18.38
CA ARG A 264 -9.86 0.79 -17.44
C ARG A 264 -9.89 0.33 -15.99
N SER A 265 -10.13 -0.97 -15.76
CA SER A 265 -10.20 -1.61 -14.44
C SER A 265 -9.39 -2.92 -14.39
N PRO A 266 -8.04 -2.88 -14.44
CA PRO A 266 -7.21 -4.09 -14.55
C PRO A 266 -7.34 -5.08 -13.39
N TYR A 267 -7.84 -4.66 -12.21
CA TYR A 267 -8.08 -5.56 -11.08
C TYR A 267 -9.06 -6.70 -11.43
N LEU A 268 -9.94 -6.49 -12.43
CA LEU A 268 -10.87 -7.49 -12.94
C LEU A 268 -10.14 -8.65 -13.64
N ASP A 269 -8.87 -8.49 -14.03
CA ASP A 269 -8.10 -9.55 -14.69
C ASP A 269 -7.92 -10.80 -13.80
N THR A 270 -7.91 -10.59 -12.48
CA THR A 270 -7.86 -11.69 -11.49
C THR A 270 -9.08 -12.62 -11.56
N LEU A 271 -10.18 -12.15 -12.14
CA LEU A 271 -11.43 -12.90 -12.29
C LEU A 271 -11.51 -13.64 -13.64
N ASN A 272 -10.61 -13.34 -14.58
CA ASN A 272 -10.67 -13.83 -15.96
C ASN A 272 -10.62 -15.35 -16.03
N GLU A 273 -9.68 -15.99 -15.33
CA GLU A 273 -9.48 -17.45 -15.40
C GLU A 273 -10.77 -18.21 -15.03
N PHE A 274 -11.44 -17.79 -13.95
CA PHE A 274 -12.69 -18.40 -13.50
C PHE A 274 -13.84 -18.10 -14.46
N LYS A 275 -14.07 -16.83 -14.80
CA LYS A 275 -15.24 -16.41 -15.59
C LYS A 275 -15.16 -16.92 -17.03
N LEU A 276 -14.00 -16.82 -17.68
CA LEU A 276 -13.79 -17.33 -19.05
C LEU A 276 -13.99 -18.85 -19.15
N ALA A 277 -13.92 -19.58 -18.04
CA ALA A 277 -14.22 -20.99 -18.05
C ALA A 277 -15.66 -21.28 -18.48
N PHE A 278 -16.60 -20.36 -18.24
CA PHE A 278 -18.03 -20.46 -18.55
C PHE A 278 -18.41 -19.93 -19.95
N ALA A 279 -17.51 -19.27 -20.67
CA ALA A 279 -17.79 -18.75 -22.01
C ALA A 279 -16.63 -18.95 -22.98
N LYS A 280 -16.74 -19.95 -23.85
CA LYS A 280 -15.74 -20.27 -24.90
C LYS A 280 -15.54 -19.11 -25.90
N LYS A 281 -16.59 -18.32 -26.15
CA LYS A 281 -16.54 -17.17 -27.06
C LYS A 281 -15.83 -15.95 -26.46
N GLY A 282 -15.51 -15.98 -25.16
CA GLY A 282 -14.84 -14.88 -24.46
C GLY A 282 -15.83 -13.88 -23.88
N MET A 283 -15.29 -12.72 -23.51
CA MET A 283 -16.02 -11.60 -22.93
C MET A 283 -16.75 -10.81 -24.03
N ILE A 284 -17.80 -10.11 -23.65
CA ILE A 284 -18.50 -9.13 -24.49
C ILE A 284 -18.36 -7.73 -23.88
N ASP A 285 -18.44 -6.70 -24.72
CA ASP A 285 -18.45 -5.32 -24.25
C ASP A 285 -19.77 -5.03 -23.52
N ALA A 286 -19.66 -4.34 -22.38
CA ALA A 286 -20.77 -3.84 -21.60
C ALA A 286 -20.75 -2.31 -21.59
N PRO A 287 -21.90 -1.63 -21.52
CA PRO A 287 -21.93 -0.18 -21.33
C PRO A 287 -21.17 0.22 -20.06
N GLY A 288 -19.97 0.79 -20.22
CA GLY A 288 -19.13 1.24 -19.11
C GLY A 288 -19.60 2.57 -18.56
N PRO A 289 -19.34 2.90 -17.28
CA PRO A 289 -19.70 4.19 -16.72
C PRO A 289 -18.74 5.29 -17.12
N TRP A 290 -19.30 6.49 -17.21
CA TRP A 290 -18.62 7.74 -17.53
C TRP A 290 -19.22 8.87 -16.72
N ASP A 291 -18.36 9.82 -16.32
CA ASP A 291 -18.78 11.00 -15.58
C ASP A 291 -18.95 12.19 -16.54
N VAL A 292 -20.15 12.77 -16.54
CA VAL A 292 -20.45 14.08 -17.13
C VAL A 292 -20.20 15.14 -16.07
N VAL A 293 -19.31 16.09 -16.38
CA VAL A 293 -18.95 17.16 -15.44
C VAL A 293 -20.00 18.28 -15.47
N LEU A 294 -20.84 18.33 -14.44
CA LEU A 294 -21.87 19.37 -14.31
C LEU A 294 -21.28 20.68 -13.74
N ARG A 295 -20.31 20.57 -12.81
CA ARG A 295 -19.67 21.71 -12.12
C ARG A 295 -18.15 21.60 -12.12
N PRO A 296 -17.46 22.06 -13.18
CA PRO A 296 -16.00 21.91 -13.30
C PRO A 296 -15.20 22.54 -12.16
N ASN A 297 -15.65 23.66 -11.60
CA ASN A 297 -14.95 24.33 -10.49
C ASN A 297 -15.06 23.55 -9.17
N VAL A 298 -16.21 22.93 -8.91
CA VAL A 298 -16.41 22.09 -7.72
C VAL A 298 -15.59 20.82 -7.84
N LEU A 299 -15.57 20.21 -9.03
CA LEU A 299 -14.75 19.04 -9.31
C LEU A 299 -13.25 19.34 -9.13
N ARG A 300 -12.77 20.47 -9.68
CA ARG A 300 -11.38 20.93 -9.47
C ARG A 300 -11.07 21.19 -7.99
N ALA A 301 -11.97 21.84 -7.26
CA ALA A 301 -11.82 22.08 -5.82
C ALA A 301 -11.84 20.76 -5.03
N TYR A 302 -12.67 19.80 -5.41
CA TYR A 302 -12.72 18.46 -4.81
C TYR A 302 -11.44 17.67 -5.05
N HIS A 303 -10.87 17.69 -6.25
CA HIS A 303 -9.57 17.08 -6.50
C HIS A 303 -8.49 17.73 -5.65
N ALA A 304 -8.38 19.07 -5.67
CA ALA A 304 -7.44 19.81 -4.83
C ALA A 304 -7.64 19.54 -3.33
N GLN A 305 -8.89 19.38 -2.91
CA GLN A 305 -9.26 19.08 -1.54
C GLN A 305 -9.04 17.62 -1.16
N ARG A 306 -9.23 16.64 -2.04
CA ARG A 306 -8.90 15.23 -1.75
C ARG A 306 -7.40 15.07 -1.61
N THR A 307 -6.63 15.75 -2.45
CA THR A 307 -5.18 15.92 -2.26
C THR A 307 -4.88 16.55 -0.88
N ALA A 308 -5.64 17.58 -0.47
CA ALA A 308 -5.48 18.22 0.84
C ALA A 308 -5.99 17.38 2.05
N LEU A 309 -7.05 16.58 1.89
CA LEU A 309 -7.70 15.77 2.94
C LEU A 309 -7.05 14.41 3.13
N ALA A 310 -6.41 13.86 2.10
CA ALA A 310 -5.39 12.83 2.33
C ALA A 310 -4.30 13.36 3.29
N GLY A 311 -4.01 14.67 3.24
CA GLY A 311 -3.18 15.38 4.21
C GLY A 311 -3.85 15.69 5.57
N VAL A 312 -5.14 16.05 5.59
CA VAL A 312 -5.88 16.50 6.81
C VAL A 312 -6.61 15.37 7.57
N GLY A 313 -6.95 14.25 6.94
CA GLY A 313 -7.53 13.06 7.58
C GLY A 313 -6.61 12.51 8.66
N ARG A 314 -5.29 12.53 8.41
CA ARG A 314 -4.23 12.27 9.38
C ARG A 314 -4.18 13.27 10.55
N ALA A 315 -4.66 14.50 10.36
CA ALA A 315 -4.62 15.56 11.37
C ALA A 315 -5.89 15.61 12.26
N LYS A 316 -7.06 15.22 11.72
CA LYS A 316 -8.35 15.20 12.44
C LYS A 316 -8.57 13.97 13.32
N GLN A 317 -8.01 12.82 12.94
CA GLN A 317 -8.02 11.63 13.80
C GLN A 317 -7.25 11.89 15.11
N THR A 318 -6.18 12.69 15.04
CA THR A 318 -5.44 13.19 16.22
C THR A 318 -6.17 14.27 17.01
N ALA A 319 -7.15 14.99 16.44
CA ALA A 319 -7.87 16.06 17.13
C ALA A 319 -9.14 15.56 17.86
N ARG A 320 -9.78 14.50 17.36
CA ARG A 320 -10.94 13.87 18.05
C ARG A 320 -10.53 13.09 19.30
N ALA A 321 -9.34 12.48 19.31
CA ALA A 321 -8.74 11.90 20.51
C ALA A 321 -8.47 12.96 21.60
N ILE A 322 -8.18 14.21 21.20
CA ILE A 322 -7.93 15.33 22.12
C ILE A 322 -9.24 15.88 22.73
N ILE A 323 -10.34 15.96 21.95
CA ILE A 323 -11.61 16.58 22.41
C ILE A 323 -12.45 15.66 23.31
N ALA A 324 -12.30 14.34 23.19
CA ALA A 324 -12.96 13.36 24.07
C ALA A 324 -12.35 13.30 25.49
N GLY A 325 -11.21 13.96 25.72
CA GLY A 325 -10.47 13.94 26.99
C GLY A 325 -10.41 15.27 27.75
N VAL A 326 -11.22 16.29 27.40
CA VAL A 326 -11.17 17.60 28.08
C VAL A 326 -12.24 17.70 29.18
N PRO A 327 -11.87 17.85 30.47
CA PRO A 327 -12.80 18.31 31.49
C PRO A 327 -13.20 19.77 31.24
N ARG A 328 -14.50 20.05 31.41
CA ARG A 328 -15.03 21.42 31.45
C ARG A 328 -14.56 22.12 32.73
N SER A 329 -13.64 23.08 32.62
CA SER A 329 -13.56 24.18 33.59
C SER A 329 -13.02 25.45 32.95
N LYS A 330 -13.56 26.59 33.41
CA LYS A 330 -13.24 27.94 32.99
C LYS A 330 -12.08 28.47 33.84
N SER A 331 -10.86 28.40 33.32
CA SER A 331 -9.77 29.32 33.66
C SER A 331 -8.71 29.19 32.57
N ASP A 332 -7.95 30.26 32.36
CA ASP A 332 -6.81 30.33 31.44
C ASP A 332 -7.14 30.63 29.97
N ALA A 333 -7.99 31.63 29.78
CA ALA A 333 -8.06 32.40 28.53
C ALA A 333 -7.42 33.78 28.72
N VAL A 334 -6.09 33.86 28.92
CA VAL A 334 -5.30 35.09 28.69
C VAL A 334 -3.86 34.68 28.35
N GLY A 335 -3.35 35.07 27.18
CA GLY A 335 -1.92 34.96 26.85
C GLY A 335 -1.57 34.18 25.59
N LEU A 336 -2.20 34.47 24.45
CA LEU A 336 -1.81 33.90 23.15
C LEU A 336 -1.67 34.94 22.03
N ALA A 337 -1.54 36.22 22.37
CA ALA A 337 -1.37 37.31 21.40
C ALA A 337 0.08 37.86 21.28
N ASP A 338 1.00 37.55 22.21
CA ASP A 338 2.33 38.22 22.25
C ASP A 338 3.54 37.35 21.86
N VAL A 339 3.34 36.17 21.25
CA VAL A 339 4.46 35.33 20.76
C VAL A 339 4.70 35.49 19.25
N ALA A 340 3.90 36.34 18.59
CA ALA A 340 4.12 36.75 17.20
C ALA A 340 5.08 37.95 17.14
N THR A 341 6.36 37.77 17.48
CA THR A 341 7.51 38.61 17.08
C THR A 341 8.77 38.24 17.87
N SER A 342 9.38 37.07 17.63
CA SER A 342 10.83 36.93 17.88
C SER A 342 11.41 35.68 17.20
N LYS A 343 12.41 35.92 16.35
CA LYS A 343 13.42 34.99 15.81
C LYS A 343 12.95 33.95 14.77
N LEU A 344 12.60 34.49 13.60
CA LEU A 344 13.14 33.99 12.33
C LEU A 344 14.69 34.02 12.40
N ALA A 345 15.33 32.94 11.94
CA ALA A 345 16.78 32.68 11.78
C ALA A 345 17.35 31.69 12.81
N GLY A 346 17.76 30.51 12.31
CA GLY A 346 18.50 29.51 13.10
C GLY A 346 18.41 28.06 12.59
N ALA A 347 18.51 27.83 11.28
CA ALA A 347 18.96 26.54 10.74
C ALA A 347 20.05 26.88 9.74
N VAL A 348 21.31 26.83 10.20
CA VAL A 348 22.47 26.97 9.31
C VAL A 348 22.68 25.59 8.71
N THR A 349 22.20 25.43 7.48
CA THR A 349 22.66 24.36 6.59
C THR A 349 24.18 24.50 6.46
N ARG A 350 24.95 23.46 6.77
CA ARG A 350 26.35 23.37 6.32
C ARG A 350 26.37 23.72 4.83
N ALA A 351 27.38 24.47 4.38
CA ALA A 351 27.52 24.76 2.96
C ALA A 351 27.44 23.43 2.19
N PRO A 352 26.49 23.27 1.25
CA PRO A 352 26.43 22.08 0.42
C PRO A 352 27.78 21.91 -0.27
N GLN A 353 28.19 20.67 -0.56
CA GLN A 353 29.32 20.43 -1.45
C GLN A 353 29.13 21.31 -2.71
N PRO A 354 30.19 21.97 -3.21
CA PRO A 354 30.07 22.89 -4.34
C PRO A 354 29.41 22.16 -5.52
N PRO A 355 28.40 22.74 -6.19
CA PRO A 355 27.62 22.04 -7.21
C PRO A 355 28.54 21.45 -8.29
N ALA A 356 28.31 20.18 -8.62
CA ALA A 356 29.01 19.50 -9.71
C ALA A 356 28.29 19.77 -11.04
N ALA A 357 28.99 19.52 -12.16
CA ALA A 357 28.39 19.56 -13.48
C ALA A 357 27.22 18.56 -13.55
N ALA A 358 26.08 18.98 -14.12
CA ALA A 358 24.90 18.13 -14.19
C ALA A 358 25.16 16.95 -15.15
N PRO A 359 25.07 15.70 -14.66
CA PRO A 359 25.21 14.52 -15.51
C PRO A 359 23.93 14.33 -16.32
N ASN A 360 24.03 13.52 -17.38
CA ASN A 360 22.91 13.22 -18.27
C ASN A 360 22.00 12.12 -17.68
N VAL A 361 21.46 12.37 -16.49
CA VAL A 361 20.77 11.39 -15.64
C VAL A 361 19.38 11.90 -15.25
N LEU A 362 18.40 11.00 -15.23
CA LEU A 362 17.07 11.24 -14.69
C LEU A 362 16.83 10.37 -13.44
N PRO A 363 16.84 10.95 -12.23
CA PRO A 363 16.49 10.22 -11.03
C PRO A 363 14.98 9.94 -11.01
N VAL A 364 14.60 8.66 -10.88
CA VAL A 364 13.20 8.24 -10.76
C VAL A 364 12.96 7.68 -9.37
N VAL A 365 12.26 8.44 -8.53
CA VAL A 365 11.99 8.07 -7.14
C VAL A 365 10.72 7.22 -7.07
N LEU A 366 10.83 6.03 -6.49
CA LEU A 366 9.72 5.09 -6.33
C LEU A 366 9.06 5.14 -4.94
N ASP A 367 9.58 5.99 -4.06
CA ASP A 367 9.10 6.14 -2.69
C ASP A 367 8.30 7.45 -2.55
N PHE A 368 7.07 7.34 -2.04
CA PHE A 368 6.17 8.46 -1.80
C PHE A 368 6.27 9.05 -0.40
N THR A 369 7.24 8.64 0.39
CA THR A 369 7.46 9.06 1.79
C THR A 369 8.66 10.00 1.91
N LEU A 370 9.08 10.26 3.15
CA LEU A 370 10.22 11.12 3.47
C LEU A 370 11.51 10.72 2.73
N SER A 371 11.75 9.41 2.64
CA SER A 371 12.95 8.87 2.00
C SER A 371 12.98 9.18 0.50
N GLY A 372 11.82 9.17 -0.16
CA GLY A 372 11.73 9.57 -1.57
C GLY A 372 12.15 11.02 -1.81
N TYR A 373 11.65 11.93 -0.97
CA TYR A 373 12.07 13.33 -1.02
C TYR A 373 13.57 13.49 -0.72
N ALA A 374 14.09 12.79 0.28
CA ALA A 374 15.50 12.81 0.64
C ALA A 374 16.42 12.38 -0.51
N LEU A 375 16.03 11.36 -1.29
CA LEU A 375 16.77 10.91 -2.46
C LEU A 375 16.72 11.97 -3.57
N ALA A 376 15.55 12.50 -3.91
CA ALA A 376 15.43 13.59 -4.88
C ALA A 376 16.28 14.81 -4.47
N ARG A 377 16.24 15.15 -3.18
CA ARG A 377 17.04 16.23 -2.59
C ARG A 377 18.54 15.98 -2.74
N ALA A 378 19.02 14.75 -2.55
CA ALA A 378 20.44 14.43 -2.69
C ALA A 378 20.96 14.73 -4.12
N PHE A 379 20.19 14.37 -5.14
CA PHE A 379 20.49 14.69 -6.55
C PHE A 379 20.42 16.19 -6.82
N HIS A 380 19.37 16.86 -6.33
CA HIS A 380 19.22 18.29 -6.53
C HIS A 380 20.31 19.11 -5.82
N GLU A 381 20.73 18.72 -4.61
CA GLU A 381 21.80 19.38 -3.87
C GLU A 381 23.16 19.27 -4.55
N ARG A 382 23.48 18.10 -5.12
CA ARG A 382 24.79 17.87 -5.75
C ARG A 382 24.87 18.40 -7.18
N TYR A 383 23.81 18.20 -7.96
CA TYR A 383 23.82 18.37 -9.41
C TYR A 383 22.75 19.34 -9.94
N GLY A 384 21.85 19.83 -9.09
CA GLY A 384 20.72 20.65 -9.54
C GLY A 384 19.65 19.89 -10.33
N LEU A 385 19.71 18.54 -10.33
CA LEU A 385 18.76 17.70 -11.05
C LEU A 385 17.42 17.58 -10.31
N THR A 386 16.33 17.69 -11.06
CA THR A 386 14.98 17.36 -10.59
C THR A 386 14.68 15.89 -10.83
N SER A 387 13.77 15.32 -10.05
CA SER A 387 13.38 13.91 -10.16
C SER A 387 11.96 13.74 -10.70
N VAL A 388 11.70 12.59 -11.30
CA VAL A 388 10.34 12.09 -11.54
C VAL A 388 9.98 11.15 -10.38
N ALA A 389 8.78 11.26 -9.82
CA ALA A 389 8.28 10.26 -8.88
C ALA A 389 7.32 9.30 -9.59
N VAL A 390 7.51 8.00 -9.42
CA VAL A 390 6.58 6.95 -9.88
C VAL A 390 6.07 6.24 -8.63
N VAL A 391 4.83 6.53 -8.23
CA VAL A 391 4.33 6.17 -6.91
C VAL A 391 2.87 5.70 -6.97
N PRO A 392 2.40 4.88 -6.01
CA PRO A 392 0.99 4.47 -5.98
C PRO A 392 0.04 5.66 -5.78
N PHE A 393 0.44 6.63 -4.96
CA PHE A 393 -0.28 7.87 -4.72
C PHE A 393 0.69 8.92 -4.17
N THR A 394 0.39 10.19 -4.40
CA THR A 394 1.20 11.30 -3.89
C THR A 394 0.92 11.53 -2.41
N THR A 395 1.96 11.69 -1.59
CA THR A 395 1.82 12.19 -0.22
C THR A 395 2.45 13.56 -0.07
N GLY A 396 2.12 14.26 1.02
CA GLY A 396 2.69 15.58 1.31
C GLY A 396 4.22 15.63 1.30
N ALA A 397 4.91 14.51 1.56
CA ALA A 397 6.37 14.44 1.53
C ALA A 397 6.97 14.73 0.15
N ILE A 398 6.23 14.48 -0.93
CA ILE A 398 6.67 14.74 -2.31
C ILE A 398 5.73 15.69 -3.07
N ALA A 399 4.49 15.87 -2.60
CA ALA A 399 3.50 16.74 -3.22
C ALA A 399 3.99 18.19 -3.29
N ASP A 400 3.66 18.86 -4.39
CA ASP A 400 3.99 20.26 -4.65
C ASP A 400 5.50 20.58 -4.55
N SER A 401 6.39 19.58 -4.55
CA SER A 401 7.84 19.80 -4.49
C SER A 401 8.35 20.40 -5.81
N SER A 402 9.15 21.46 -5.74
CA SER A 402 9.80 22.01 -6.94
C SER A 402 10.97 21.15 -7.44
N ILE A 403 11.48 20.25 -6.59
CA ILE A 403 12.55 19.31 -6.97
C ILE A 403 12.00 17.97 -7.50
N ILE A 404 10.69 17.75 -7.38
CA ILE A 404 9.94 16.63 -7.97
C ILE A 404 8.74 17.19 -8.76
N PRO A 405 8.98 17.90 -9.88
CA PRO A 405 7.93 18.57 -10.63
C PRO A 405 6.97 17.62 -11.36
N HIS A 406 7.36 16.35 -11.52
CA HIS A 406 6.60 15.35 -12.26
C HIS A 406 6.34 14.13 -11.38
N VAL A 407 5.06 13.90 -11.05
CA VAL A 407 4.61 12.72 -10.31
C VAL A 407 3.71 11.89 -11.21
N ARG A 408 4.00 10.59 -11.30
CA ARG A 408 3.23 9.58 -12.03
C ARG A 408 2.57 8.66 -11.00
N GLU A 409 1.26 8.84 -10.81
CA GLU A 409 0.49 7.97 -9.92
C GLU A 409 0.07 6.70 -10.65
N VAL A 410 0.52 5.54 -10.19
CA VAL A 410 0.14 4.23 -10.75
C VAL A 410 -1.09 3.63 -10.08
N GLY A 411 -1.69 4.35 -9.13
CA GLY A 411 -2.85 3.93 -8.35
C GLY A 411 -2.48 3.11 -7.11
N PRO A 412 -3.42 2.94 -6.14
CA PRO A 412 -3.19 2.22 -4.89
C PRO A 412 -2.64 0.80 -5.07
N ASP A 413 -3.04 0.12 -6.15
CA ASP A 413 -2.58 -1.23 -6.48
C ASP A 413 -1.06 -1.29 -6.69
N GLY A 414 -0.43 -0.17 -7.07
CA GLY A 414 1.03 -0.10 -7.21
C GLY A 414 1.81 -0.31 -5.91
N VAL A 415 1.16 -0.29 -4.74
CA VAL A 415 1.80 -0.67 -3.46
C VAL A 415 2.17 -2.15 -3.47
N HIS A 416 1.35 -2.99 -4.08
CA HIS A 416 1.48 -4.45 -4.03
C HIS A 416 1.79 -5.06 -5.41
N ASN A 417 1.48 -4.33 -6.49
CA ASN A 417 1.76 -4.72 -7.87
C ASN A 417 2.96 -3.96 -8.42
N VAL A 418 4.14 -4.57 -8.26
CA VAL A 418 5.40 -4.01 -8.75
C VAL A 418 5.40 -3.85 -10.28
N ASP A 419 4.67 -4.66 -11.03
CA ASP A 419 4.66 -4.57 -12.49
C ASP A 419 4.03 -3.29 -13.03
N LEU A 420 3.10 -2.67 -12.29
CA LEU A 420 2.59 -1.34 -12.61
C LEU A 420 3.69 -0.29 -12.51
N VAL A 421 4.49 -0.35 -11.44
CA VAL A 421 5.62 0.55 -11.22
C VAL A 421 6.67 0.36 -12.30
N LEU A 422 7.05 -0.89 -12.62
CA LEU A 422 8.03 -1.19 -13.67
C LEU A 422 7.57 -0.77 -15.07
N ARG A 423 6.27 -0.90 -15.37
CA ARG A 423 5.68 -0.42 -16.62
C ARG A 423 5.83 1.08 -16.75
N GLU A 424 5.57 1.82 -15.68
CA GLU A 424 5.68 3.28 -15.70
C GLU A 424 7.15 3.73 -15.80
N ILE A 425 8.09 3.02 -15.17
CA ILE A 425 9.54 3.26 -15.37
C ILE A 425 9.92 3.10 -16.85
N ARG A 426 9.43 2.06 -17.54
CA ARG A 426 9.67 1.88 -18.99
C ARG A 426 9.14 3.05 -19.82
N LYS A 427 7.95 3.57 -19.47
CA LYS A 427 7.39 4.75 -20.15
C LYS A 427 8.27 5.97 -19.94
N VAL A 428 8.65 6.26 -18.70
CA VAL A 428 9.56 7.38 -18.38
C VAL A 428 10.88 7.22 -19.14
N ALA A 429 11.45 6.02 -19.21
CA ALA A 429 12.67 5.76 -19.96
C ALA A 429 12.50 5.96 -21.48
N THR A 430 11.34 5.59 -22.03
CA THR A 430 11.02 5.79 -23.45
C THR A 430 10.77 7.27 -23.79
N GLU A 431 10.18 8.03 -22.86
CA GLU A 431 9.95 9.47 -22.97
C GLU A 431 11.23 10.30 -22.90
N ASN A 432 12.31 9.74 -22.33
CA ASN A 432 13.59 10.42 -22.11
C ASN A 432 14.77 9.57 -22.65
N PRO A 433 14.79 9.24 -23.94
CA PRO A 433 15.75 8.29 -24.52
C PRO A 433 17.21 8.77 -24.45
N GLU A 434 17.42 10.09 -24.35
CA GLU A 434 18.73 10.71 -24.21
C GLU A 434 19.27 10.66 -22.77
N LEU A 435 18.44 10.42 -21.76
CA LEU A 435 18.85 10.41 -20.35
C LEU A 435 19.05 8.98 -19.84
N THR A 436 20.03 8.79 -18.95
CA THR A 436 20.14 7.57 -18.15
C THR A 436 19.15 7.62 -16.98
N VAL A 437 18.15 6.76 -16.98
CA VAL A 437 17.14 6.66 -15.91
C VAL A 437 17.67 5.80 -14.78
N ILE A 438 17.66 6.33 -13.56
CA ILE A 438 18.05 5.58 -12.35
C ILE A 438 16.83 5.46 -11.43
N PRO A 439 16.19 4.27 -11.33
CA PRO A 439 15.11 4.04 -10.39
C PRO A 439 15.66 3.89 -8.97
N LEU A 440 15.05 4.61 -8.03
CA LEU A 440 15.49 4.73 -6.65
C LEU A 440 14.38 4.29 -5.71
N THR A 441 14.63 3.24 -4.92
CA THR A 441 13.71 2.73 -3.90
C THR A 441 14.43 2.27 -2.63
N ASN A 442 13.75 2.39 -1.48
CA ASN A 442 14.17 1.82 -0.20
C ASN A 442 13.32 0.61 0.21
N HIS A 443 12.51 0.06 -0.71
CA HIS A 443 11.57 -1.01 -0.43
C HIS A 443 12.12 -2.34 -0.96
N ASP A 444 12.32 -3.32 -0.09
CA ASP A 444 13.01 -4.58 -0.42
C ASP A 444 12.37 -5.31 -1.61
N GLY A 445 11.04 -5.39 -1.64
CA GLY A 445 10.32 -6.00 -2.76
C GLY A 445 10.53 -5.29 -4.10
N LEU A 446 10.70 -3.96 -4.09
CA LEU A 446 10.97 -3.20 -5.32
C LEU A 446 12.44 -3.34 -5.73
N VAL A 447 13.39 -3.36 -4.77
CA VAL A 447 14.81 -3.62 -5.04
C VAL A 447 14.97 -4.98 -5.74
N GLN A 448 14.36 -6.03 -5.17
CA GLN A 448 14.37 -7.38 -5.73
C GLN A 448 13.79 -7.42 -7.15
N ALA A 449 12.61 -6.82 -7.34
CA ALA A 449 11.95 -6.83 -8.64
C ALA A 449 12.69 -6.02 -9.72
N LEU A 450 13.23 -4.85 -9.36
CA LEU A 450 14.07 -4.05 -10.25
C LEU A 450 15.30 -4.83 -10.69
N SER A 451 15.97 -5.50 -9.75
CA SER A 451 17.14 -6.31 -10.06
C SER A 451 16.78 -7.49 -10.97
N ALA A 452 15.74 -8.25 -10.62
CA ALA A 452 15.31 -9.43 -11.37
C ALA A 452 14.83 -9.10 -12.78
N LYS A 453 14.20 -7.95 -12.97
CA LYS A 453 13.63 -7.53 -14.26
C LYS A 453 14.49 -6.49 -14.99
N ARG A 454 15.75 -6.26 -14.59
CA ARG A 454 16.64 -5.22 -15.14
C ARG A 454 16.71 -5.20 -16.66
N ALA A 455 16.82 -6.37 -17.29
CA ALA A 455 16.93 -6.51 -18.75
C ALA A 455 15.67 -6.07 -19.51
N THR A 456 14.54 -5.96 -18.81
CA THR A 456 13.24 -5.61 -19.40
C THR A 456 12.89 -4.12 -19.28
N LEU A 457 13.67 -3.31 -18.56
CA LEU A 457 13.29 -1.93 -18.22
C LEU A 457 13.61 -0.90 -19.30
N GLY A 458 14.47 -1.24 -20.25
CA GLY A 458 14.95 -0.36 -21.31
C GLY A 458 16.47 -0.22 -21.29
N LYS A 459 17.07 0.08 -22.44
CA LYS A 459 18.54 0.16 -22.59
C LYS A 459 19.16 1.35 -21.84
N ASN A 460 18.39 2.39 -21.58
CA ASN A 460 18.80 3.59 -20.84
C ASN A 460 18.41 3.55 -19.35
N VAL A 461 17.91 2.42 -18.83
CA VAL A 461 17.61 2.26 -17.40
C VAL A 461 18.78 1.58 -16.70
N LEU A 462 19.36 2.26 -15.72
CA LEU A 462 20.45 1.74 -14.90
C LEU A 462 19.92 1.41 -13.50
N VAL A 463 19.83 0.11 -13.18
CA VAL A 463 19.38 -0.37 -11.87
C VAL A 463 20.54 -0.37 -10.88
N PRO A 464 20.52 0.46 -9.81
CA PRO A 464 21.66 0.66 -8.92
C PRO A 464 21.71 -0.37 -7.78
N HIS A 465 21.42 -1.63 -8.09
CA HIS A 465 21.29 -2.72 -7.11
C HIS A 465 22.02 -3.98 -7.59
N GLU A 466 22.46 -4.81 -6.64
CA GLU A 466 23.11 -6.10 -6.91
C GLU A 466 22.16 -7.15 -7.49
N SER A 467 22.71 -8.28 -7.94
CA SER A 467 21.91 -9.40 -8.49
C SER A 467 20.85 -9.90 -7.49
N PRO A 468 19.70 -10.43 -7.95
CA PRO A 468 18.67 -10.97 -7.06
C PRO A 468 19.21 -12.04 -6.10
N GLU A 469 20.13 -12.88 -6.57
CA GLU A 469 20.78 -13.93 -5.80
C GLU A 469 21.63 -13.33 -4.68
N MET A 470 22.43 -12.29 -4.99
CA MET A 470 23.26 -11.61 -4.00
C MET A 470 22.39 -10.86 -2.97
N LEU A 471 21.35 -10.15 -3.41
CA LEU A 471 20.42 -9.44 -2.53
C LEU A 471 19.72 -10.41 -1.57
N HIS A 472 19.26 -11.57 -2.06
CA HIS A 472 18.67 -12.61 -1.23
C HIS A 472 19.70 -13.20 -0.25
N ARG A 473 20.90 -13.52 -0.74
CA ARG A 473 22.01 -14.08 0.06
C ARG A 473 22.35 -13.21 1.26
N VAL A 474 22.48 -11.89 1.10
CA VAL A 474 22.86 -11.01 2.21
C VAL A 474 21.68 -10.65 3.12
N SER A 475 20.44 -10.65 2.60
CA SER A 475 19.24 -10.35 3.41
C SER A 475 18.80 -11.53 4.28
N ASP A 476 19.14 -12.76 3.89
CA ASP A 476 18.86 -13.94 4.70
C ASP A 476 19.65 -13.89 6.01
N LYS A 477 18.95 -14.00 7.14
CA LYS A 477 19.56 -13.81 8.46
C LYS A 477 20.51 -14.94 8.84
N ASN A 478 20.32 -16.16 8.33
CA ASN A 478 21.24 -17.27 8.57
C ASN A 478 22.52 -17.08 7.77
N VAL A 479 22.39 -16.75 6.49
CA VAL A 479 23.54 -16.48 5.62
C VAL A 479 24.30 -15.26 6.09
N PHE A 480 23.62 -14.21 6.55
CA PHE A 480 24.25 -13.04 7.18
C PHE A 480 25.11 -13.42 8.40
N ASN A 481 24.60 -14.27 9.30
CA ASN A 481 25.36 -14.74 10.45
C ASN A 481 26.61 -15.54 10.01
N GLN A 482 26.48 -16.39 8.99
CA GLN A 482 27.61 -17.15 8.43
C GLN A 482 28.67 -16.23 7.81
N LEU A 483 28.24 -15.22 7.04
CA LEU A 483 29.13 -14.20 6.46
C LEU A 483 29.85 -13.41 7.56
N CYS A 484 29.16 -13.03 8.63
CA CYS A 484 29.78 -12.36 9.76
C CYS A 484 30.81 -13.26 10.46
N ALA A 485 30.49 -14.55 10.66
CA ALA A 485 31.43 -15.50 11.24
C ALA A 485 32.70 -15.65 10.38
N ALA A 486 32.56 -15.76 9.06
CA ALA A 486 33.69 -15.81 8.12
C ALA A 486 34.52 -14.51 8.13
N ALA A 487 33.86 -13.36 8.21
CA ALA A 487 34.49 -12.04 8.28
C ALA A 487 35.09 -11.70 9.67
N GLY A 488 34.88 -12.55 10.69
CA GLY A 488 35.28 -12.28 12.07
C GLY A 488 34.52 -11.11 12.70
N VAL A 489 33.27 -10.89 12.29
CA VAL A 489 32.40 -9.82 12.77
C VAL A 489 31.44 -10.35 13.84
N PRO A 490 31.38 -9.73 15.03
CA PRO A 490 30.48 -10.18 16.09
C PRO A 490 28.99 -10.07 15.70
N THR A 491 28.25 -11.16 15.88
CA THR A 491 26.79 -11.24 15.82
C THR A 491 26.25 -11.80 17.14
N PRO A 492 24.98 -11.58 17.48
CA PRO A 492 24.39 -12.24 18.63
C PRO A 492 24.47 -13.75 18.45
N ARG A 493 24.89 -14.49 19.49
CA ARG A 493 24.83 -15.96 19.47
C ARG A 493 23.41 -16.40 19.14
N THR A 494 23.29 -17.31 18.17
CA THR A 494 22.03 -17.69 17.54
C THR A 494 21.90 -19.20 17.44
N VAL A 495 20.73 -19.72 17.79
CA VAL A 495 20.30 -21.11 17.55
C VAL A 495 19.15 -21.08 16.55
N VAL A 496 19.20 -21.93 15.53
CA VAL A 496 18.14 -22.07 14.53
C VAL A 496 17.13 -23.11 15.02
N LEU A 497 15.84 -22.73 15.02
CA LEU A 497 14.71 -23.57 15.39
C LEU A 497 13.89 -23.82 14.12
N ASP A 498 14.03 -25.02 13.55
CA ASP A 498 13.48 -25.37 12.23
C ASP A 498 12.18 -26.17 12.35
N PHE A 499 11.11 -25.70 11.71
CA PHE A 499 9.80 -26.33 11.74
C PHE A 499 9.55 -27.31 10.57
N ALA A 500 10.55 -27.56 9.71
CA ALA A 500 10.39 -28.42 8.53
C ALA A 500 9.80 -29.81 8.84
N ASP A 501 10.15 -30.39 9.99
CA ASP A 501 9.69 -31.71 10.44
C ASP A 501 8.68 -31.63 11.61
N GLY A 502 8.04 -30.47 11.81
CA GLY A 502 7.14 -30.21 12.95
C GLY A 502 7.81 -29.38 14.06
N ARG A 503 7.29 -29.43 15.29
CA ARG A 503 7.86 -28.64 16.40
C ARG A 503 9.35 -28.94 16.64
N PRO A 504 10.24 -27.92 16.58
CA PRO A 504 11.64 -28.12 16.92
C PRO A 504 11.85 -28.37 18.42
N SER A 505 13.02 -28.93 18.76
CA SER A 505 13.50 -28.92 20.14
C SER A 505 13.66 -27.48 20.62
N SER A 506 13.24 -27.21 21.86
CA SER A 506 13.44 -25.92 22.52
C SER A 506 14.76 -25.83 23.26
N ASP A 507 15.67 -26.79 23.03
CA ASP A 507 17.00 -26.82 23.64
C ASP A 507 17.91 -25.74 23.05
N VAL A 508 18.14 -24.70 23.86
CA VAL A 508 18.97 -23.54 23.55
C VAL A 508 20.10 -23.40 24.59
N ALA A 509 20.56 -24.52 25.17
CA ALA A 509 21.38 -24.62 26.39
C ALA A 509 22.56 -23.63 26.55
N ASP A 510 23.10 -23.09 25.46
CA ASP A 510 24.23 -22.17 25.48
C ASP A 510 23.86 -20.68 25.46
N LEU A 511 22.57 -20.32 25.33
CA LEU A 511 22.13 -18.93 25.26
C LEU A 511 21.65 -18.37 26.61
N PRO A 512 22.07 -17.13 26.98
CA PRO A 512 21.67 -16.48 28.22
C PRO A 512 20.29 -15.87 28.08
N TRP A 513 19.45 -16.03 29.10
CA TRP A 513 18.14 -15.41 29.16
C TRP A 513 18.22 -13.91 29.53
N PRO A 514 17.32 -13.06 29.02
CA PRO A 514 16.24 -13.36 28.07
C PRO A 514 16.76 -13.58 26.64
N LEU A 515 15.94 -14.20 25.78
CA LEU A 515 16.23 -14.40 24.35
C LEU A 515 15.40 -13.49 23.48
N ILE A 516 15.91 -13.26 22.27
CA ILE A 516 15.19 -12.63 21.16
C ILE A 516 14.88 -13.70 20.13
N VAL A 517 13.61 -14.01 19.92
CA VAL A 517 13.15 -14.97 18.91
C VAL A 517 12.57 -14.19 17.74
N LYS A 518 13.08 -14.43 16.53
CA LYS A 518 12.59 -13.78 15.30
C LYS A 518 12.57 -14.76 14.13
N PRO A 519 11.63 -14.61 13.18
CA PRO A 519 11.64 -15.41 11.95
C PRO A 519 12.88 -15.13 11.10
N ALA A 520 13.48 -16.18 10.53
CA ALA A 520 14.59 -16.06 9.59
C ALA A 520 14.12 -15.34 8.31
N ASP A 521 13.04 -15.84 7.70
CA ASP A 521 12.39 -15.26 6.53
C ASP A 521 11.15 -14.43 6.91
N SER A 522 11.25 -13.12 6.75
CA SER A 522 10.16 -12.18 7.05
C SER A 522 9.01 -12.24 6.04
N GLY A 523 9.27 -12.65 4.79
CA GLY A 523 8.25 -12.84 3.76
C GLY A 523 7.41 -14.08 4.03
N HIS A 524 8.07 -15.20 4.33
CA HIS A 524 7.37 -16.43 4.75
C HIS A 524 6.56 -16.18 6.03
N TYR A 525 7.15 -15.51 7.02
CA TYR A 525 6.43 -15.17 8.24
C TYR A 525 5.24 -14.22 8.01
N ALA A 526 5.25 -13.36 7.00
CA ALA A 526 4.20 -12.37 6.78
C ALA A 526 2.82 -13.00 6.52
N SER A 527 2.75 -14.17 5.87
CA SER A 527 1.51 -14.88 5.57
C SER A 527 0.92 -15.65 6.77
N LEU A 528 1.73 -15.97 7.79
CA LEU A 528 1.32 -16.70 8.99
C LEU A 528 0.27 -15.91 9.81
N ARG A 529 -0.81 -16.56 10.24
CA ARG A 529 -1.80 -15.99 11.17
C ARG A 529 -1.66 -16.63 12.54
N MET A 530 -1.28 -15.83 13.53
CA MET A 530 -1.09 -16.28 14.90
C MET A 530 -1.56 -15.19 15.87
N PRO A 531 -2.29 -15.53 16.96
CA PRO A 531 -2.59 -14.58 18.02
C PRO A 531 -1.31 -13.96 18.57
N GLY A 532 -1.30 -12.64 18.81
CA GLY A 532 -0.12 -11.96 19.35
C GLY A 532 1.10 -11.94 18.41
N LYS A 533 0.91 -12.10 17.10
CA LYS A 533 1.97 -12.04 16.08
C LYS A 533 2.83 -10.75 16.23
N LYS A 534 4.10 -10.91 16.60
CA LYS A 534 5.10 -9.82 16.70
C LYS A 534 6.27 -10.09 15.75
N LYS A 535 6.81 -9.05 15.11
CA LYS A 535 8.02 -9.19 14.27
C LYS A 535 9.23 -9.74 15.03
N LEU A 536 9.25 -9.55 16.35
CA LEU A 536 10.31 -9.94 17.26
C LEU A 536 9.67 -10.27 18.61
N TYR A 537 10.04 -11.40 19.20
CA TYR A 537 9.59 -11.85 20.51
C TYR A 537 10.74 -11.80 21.48
N GLN A 538 10.56 -11.14 22.62
CA GLN A 538 11.46 -11.29 23.75
C GLN A 538 10.91 -12.37 24.67
N VAL A 539 11.74 -13.37 24.96
CA VAL A 539 11.35 -14.57 25.70
C VAL A 539 12.19 -14.63 26.97
N ALA A 540 11.55 -14.58 28.13
CA ALA A 540 12.25 -14.42 29.41
C ALA A 540 12.88 -15.73 29.93
N ASP A 541 12.30 -16.87 29.59
CA ASP A 541 12.67 -18.18 30.11
C ASP A 541 12.26 -19.32 29.17
N GLN A 542 12.66 -20.55 29.52
CA GLN A 542 12.38 -21.77 28.77
C GLN A 542 10.87 -21.99 28.55
N THR A 543 10.04 -21.73 29.55
CA THR A 543 8.60 -21.95 29.48
C THR A 543 7.94 -21.04 28.45
N GLN A 544 8.36 -19.79 28.37
CA GLN A 544 7.90 -18.87 27.35
C GLN A 544 8.38 -19.27 25.95
N LEU A 545 9.59 -19.84 25.82
CA LEU A 545 10.09 -20.34 24.54
C LEU A 545 9.23 -21.51 24.06
N ASP A 546 8.98 -22.49 24.94
CA ASP A 546 8.13 -23.64 24.64
C ASP A 546 6.74 -23.21 24.21
N THR A 547 6.12 -22.29 24.94
CA THR A 547 4.80 -21.74 24.61
C THR A 547 4.80 -21.06 23.25
N LEU A 548 5.86 -20.31 22.92
CA LEU A 548 5.97 -19.65 21.62
C LEU A 548 6.10 -20.69 20.50
N LEU A 549 6.93 -21.72 20.66
CA LEU A 549 7.09 -22.77 19.65
C LEU A 549 5.78 -23.55 19.43
N ASP A 550 5.04 -23.85 20.50
CA ASP A 550 3.71 -24.48 20.42
C ASP A 550 2.73 -23.61 19.62
N GLN A 551 2.76 -22.28 19.81
CA GLN A 551 1.91 -21.35 19.06
C GLN A 551 2.26 -21.34 17.57
N PHE A 552 3.54 -21.38 17.23
CA PHE A 552 4.00 -21.44 15.84
C PHE A 552 3.63 -22.77 15.18
N GLU A 553 3.79 -23.90 15.87
CA GLU A 553 3.35 -25.21 15.38
C GLU A 553 1.83 -25.25 15.19
N ALA A 554 1.05 -24.80 16.17
CA ALA A 554 -0.41 -24.75 16.09
C ALA A 554 -0.91 -23.83 14.97
N ALA A 555 -0.14 -22.79 14.63
CA ALA A 555 -0.41 -21.91 13.51
C ALA A 555 0.01 -22.51 12.14
N GLY A 556 0.62 -23.70 12.14
CA GLY A 556 1.08 -24.40 10.93
C GLY A 556 2.30 -23.75 10.28
N TYR A 557 3.18 -23.14 11.07
CA TYR A 557 4.43 -22.57 10.55
C TYR A 557 5.41 -23.69 10.18
N ASP A 558 5.97 -23.62 8.98
CA ASP A 558 6.93 -24.58 8.39
C ASP A 558 8.26 -23.90 8.01
N GLY A 559 8.54 -22.72 8.58
CA GLY A 559 9.79 -21.98 8.38
C GLY A 559 10.77 -22.08 9.55
N GLN A 560 11.83 -21.27 9.50
CA GLN A 560 12.86 -21.22 10.55
C GLN A 560 12.70 -20.01 11.46
N LEU A 561 12.81 -20.23 12.77
CA LEU A 561 12.98 -19.18 13.77
C LEU A 561 14.44 -19.12 14.23
N LEU A 562 14.88 -17.92 14.60
CA LEU A 562 16.19 -17.66 15.17
C LEU A 562 16.01 -17.26 16.63
N ALA A 563 16.43 -18.12 17.55
CA ALA A 563 16.58 -17.78 18.95
C ALA A 563 17.98 -17.16 19.16
N GLN A 564 18.02 -15.89 19.52
CA GLN A 564 19.25 -15.11 19.66
C GLN A 564 19.44 -14.66 21.10
N GLU A 565 20.69 -14.56 21.54
CA GLU A 565 21.00 -13.91 22.81
C GLU A 565 20.52 -12.46 22.79
N PHE A 566 19.96 -12.00 23.91
CA PHE A 566 19.61 -10.60 24.08
C PHE A 566 20.88 -9.77 24.36
N ILE A 567 21.11 -8.74 23.54
CA ILE A 567 22.15 -7.74 23.81
C ILE A 567 21.51 -6.58 24.59
N PRO A 568 21.94 -6.32 25.83
CA PRO A 568 21.39 -5.24 26.64
C PRO A 568 21.80 -3.87 26.09
N GLY A 569 21.06 -2.83 26.47
CA GLY A 569 21.41 -1.43 26.18
C GLY A 569 20.53 -0.77 25.12
N THR A 570 20.79 0.51 24.93
CA THR A 570 20.02 1.39 24.03
C THR A 570 20.91 2.10 23.00
N ASP A 571 22.20 1.74 22.95
CA ASP A 571 23.17 2.31 22.02
C ASP A 571 23.06 1.66 20.63
N LEU A 572 21.89 1.88 20.02
CA LEU A 572 21.56 1.40 18.68
C LEU A 572 22.36 2.19 17.64
N ILE A 573 22.93 1.47 16.69
CA ILE A 573 23.81 2.00 15.65
C ILE A 573 23.20 1.67 14.29
N SER A 574 23.21 2.64 13.39
CA SER A 574 22.92 2.43 11.97
C SER A 574 24.11 2.88 11.14
N VAL A 575 24.59 2.01 10.23
CA VAL A 575 25.76 2.24 9.38
C VAL A 575 25.33 2.13 7.92
N THR A 576 25.47 3.21 7.15
CA THR A 576 25.31 3.20 5.69
C THR A 576 26.68 3.13 5.03
N LEU A 577 26.85 2.14 4.15
CA LEU A 577 28.04 1.92 3.34
C LEU A 577 27.68 1.94 1.85
N TYR A 578 28.65 2.29 1.01
CA TYR A 578 28.63 2.05 -0.43
C TYR A 578 29.95 1.40 -0.85
N ARG A 579 29.87 0.22 -1.47
CA ARG A 579 31.01 -0.44 -2.11
C ARG A 579 30.90 -0.25 -3.62
N ALA A 580 31.80 0.53 -4.20
CA ALA A 580 31.82 0.81 -5.63
C ALA A 580 32.22 -0.40 -6.45
N ALA A 581 31.94 -0.38 -7.76
CA ALA A 581 32.21 -1.50 -8.68
C ALA A 581 33.70 -1.92 -8.75
N ASP A 582 34.63 -1.04 -8.37
CA ASP A 582 36.06 -1.33 -8.27
C ASP A 582 36.46 -2.01 -6.93
N GLY A 583 35.48 -2.32 -6.09
CA GLY A 583 35.63 -3.00 -4.81
C GLY A 583 35.96 -2.09 -3.63
N ARG A 584 36.19 -0.78 -3.84
CA ARG A 584 36.48 0.16 -2.75
C ARG A 584 35.22 0.58 -2.01
N ILE A 585 35.32 0.75 -0.70
CA ILE A 585 34.31 1.44 0.09
C ILE A 585 34.48 2.94 -0.11
N THR A 586 33.53 3.56 -0.80
CA THR A 586 33.60 4.99 -1.15
C THR A 586 32.64 5.85 -0.32
N LEU A 587 31.64 5.26 0.33
CA LEU A 587 30.86 5.95 1.35
C LEU A 587 30.81 5.10 2.61
N ALA A 588 31.09 5.73 3.75
CA ALA A 588 30.91 5.14 5.06
C ALA A 588 30.44 6.19 6.07
N ARG A 589 29.24 5.96 6.63
CA ARG A 589 28.66 6.82 7.67
C ARG A 589 27.93 5.99 8.72
N ALA A 590 28.26 6.26 9.98
CA ALA A 590 27.60 5.67 11.13
C ALA A 590 26.83 6.75 11.91
N SER A 591 25.75 6.32 12.54
CA SER A 591 24.98 7.18 13.42
C SER A 591 24.45 6.39 14.62
N GLN A 592 24.38 7.08 15.75
CA GLN A 592 23.71 6.58 16.95
C GLN A 592 22.22 6.95 16.87
N VAL A 593 21.35 5.96 17.03
CA VAL A 593 19.90 6.16 17.09
C VAL A 593 19.51 6.57 18.50
N LEU A 594 18.93 7.76 18.64
CA LEU A 594 18.48 8.28 19.95
C LEU A 594 16.98 8.05 20.17
N MET A 595 16.19 8.09 19.09
CA MET A 595 14.75 7.86 19.15
C MET A 595 14.27 7.17 17.88
N GLN A 596 13.29 6.29 18.03
CA GLN A 596 12.57 5.64 16.94
C GLN A 596 11.09 6.05 16.96
N ASP A 597 10.43 5.93 15.81
CA ASP A 597 9.00 6.16 15.70
C ASP A 597 8.22 5.19 16.60
N PRO A 598 7.42 5.68 17.57
CA PRO A 598 6.81 4.83 18.58
C PRO A 598 5.51 4.18 18.09
N ARG A 599 5.02 4.57 16.90
CA ARG A 599 3.80 4.00 16.31
C ARG A 599 4.04 2.54 15.93
N PRO A 600 3.13 1.60 16.27
CA PRO A 600 3.32 0.16 16.02
C PRO A 600 3.73 -0.22 14.59
N ALA A 601 3.20 0.47 13.58
CA ALA A 601 3.50 0.23 12.17
C ALA A 601 4.90 0.71 11.72
N TYR A 602 5.56 1.55 12.53
CA TYR A 602 6.82 2.24 12.23
C TYR A 602 7.92 1.96 13.27
N LEU A 603 7.65 1.10 14.25
CA LEU A 603 8.65 0.63 15.22
C LEU A 603 9.91 0.12 14.49
N GLY A 604 11.08 0.52 14.98
CA GLY A 604 12.37 0.24 14.36
C GLY A 604 12.86 1.32 13.39
N ILE A 605 12.04 2.32 13.01
CA ILE A 605 12.47 3.42 12.13
C ILE A 605 13.08 4.55 12.98
N PRO A 606 14.36 4.90 12.78
CA PRO A 606 14.96 6.04 13.50
C PRO A 606 14.30 7.38 13.13
N ASP A 607 13.94 8.19 14.12
CA ASP A 607 13.43 9.56 13.92
C ASP A 607 14.44 10.63 14.36
N VAL A 608 15.34 10.26 15.27
CA VAL A 608 16.41 11.11 15.80
C VAL A 608 17.69 10.30 15.84
N GLN A 609 18.73 10.80 15.16
CA GLN A 609 20.04 10.16 15.10
C GLN A 609 21.15 11.20 15.20
N VAL A 610 22.26 10.84 15.84
CA VAL A 610 23.48 11.64 15.81
C VAL A 610 24.53 10.92 14.97
N VAL A 611 24.86 11.51 13.83
CA VAL A 611 25.97 11.05 12.99
C VAL A 611 27.26 11.34 13.75
N THR A 612 28.07 10.31 13.96
CA THR A 612 29.26 10.38 14.81
C THR A 612 30.36 9.48 14.25
N PRO A 613 31.65 9.78 14.49
CA PRO A 613 32.72 8.87 14.12
C PRO A 613 32.55 7.53 14.87
N MET A 614 32.56 6.41 14.12
CA MET A 614 32.51 5.05 14.65
C MET A 614 33.33 4.13 13.74
N ASP A 615 34.65 4.33 13.74
CA ASP A 615 35.57 3.63 12.83
C ASP A 615 35.53 2.11 13.04
N ASP A 616 35.29 1.65 14.27
CA ASP A 616 35.12 0.25 14.60
C ASP A 616 33.88 -0.38 13.93
N ALA A 617 32.72 0.27 14.04
CA ALA A 617 31.48 -0.15 13.39
C ALA A 617 31.62 -0.14 11.86
N ILE A 618 32.23 0.90 11.30
CA ILE A 618 32.46 1.04 9.86
C ILE A 618 33.40 -0.04 9.35
N ALA A 619 34.50 -0.32 10.06
CA ALA A 619 35.46 -1.35 9.69
C ALA A 619 34.82 -2.74 9.70
N LEU A 620 34.01 -3.06 10.71
CA LEU A 620 33.27 -4.31 10.78
C LEU A 620 32.24 -4.44 9.63
N GLY A 621 31.44 -3.40 9.38
CA GLY A 621 30.48 -3.41 8.27
C GLY A 621 31.15 -3.55 6.90
N SER A 622 32.33 -2.92 6.73
CA SER A 622 33.11 -2.99 5.49
C SER A 622 33.66 -4.41 5.25
N LYS A 623 34.10 -5.10 6.30
CA LYS A 623 34.50 -6.52 6.21
C LYS A 623 33.35 -7.40 5.72
N ILE A 624 32.12 -7.18 6.18
CA ILE A 624 30.94 -7.94 5.73
C ILE A 624 30.75 -7.76 4.22
N LEU A 625 30.82 -6.53 3.70
CA LEU A 625 30.63 -6.30 2.26
C LEU A 625 31.77 -6.88 1.41
N VAL A 626 33.00 -6.81 1.91
CA VAL A 626 34.17 -7.40 1.23
C VAL A 626 34.07 -8.93 1.20
N GLU A 627 33.73 -9.56 2.32
CA GLU A 627 33.58 -11.03 2.41
C GLU A 627 32.42 -11.54 1.53
N ALA A 628 31.31 -10.78 1.48
CA ALA A 628 30.18 -11.12 0.62
C ALA A 628 30.45 -10.84 -0.87
N ASP A 629 31.51 -10.08 -1.20
CA ASP A 629 31.74 -9.43 -2.49
C ASP A 629 30.52 -8.63 -2.99
N TYR A 630 29.91 -7.87 -2.08
CA TYR A 630 28.71 -7.08 -2.34
C TYR A 630 29.07 -5.71 -2.91
N HIS A 631 28.36 -5.24 -3.95
CA HIS A 631 28.50 -3.88 -4.50
C HIS A 631 27.23 -3.04 -4.32
N GLY A 632 27.38 -1.72 -4.27
CA GLY A 632 26.28 -0.78 -4.05
C GLY A 632 26.03 -0.45 -2.58
N PHE A 633 24.83 0.07 -2.30
CA PHE A 633 24.46 0.51 -0.95
C PHE A 633 24.10 -0.65 -0.03
N ALA A 634 24.55 -0.56 1.21
CA ALA A 634 24.06 -1.39 2.31
C ALA A 634 23.84 -0.56 3.58
N ASN A 635 22.78 -0.88 4.31
CA ASN A 635 22.50 -0.32 5.63
C ASN A 635 22.54 -1.43 6.68
N LEU A 636 23.51 -1.37 7.59
CA LEU A 636 23.67 -2.31 8.67
C LEU A 636 23.10 -1.73 9.96
N ASP A 637 22.30 -2.53 10.65
CA ASP A 637 21.73 -2.17 11.95
C ASP A 637 22.37 -3.04 13.03
N GLY A 638 22.80 -2.37 14.10
CA GLY A 638 23.57 -2.98 15.17
C GLY A 638 23.38 -2.28 16.50
N ILE A 639 24.07 -2.78 17.51
CA ILE A 639 24.07 -2.25 18.87
C ILE A 639 25.49 -2.30 19.42
N ARG A 640 25.87 -1.30 20.21
CA ARG A 640 27.08 -1.38 21.03
C ARG A 640 26.73 -2.04 22.35
N ASP A 641 27.31 -3.21 22.59
CA ASP A 641 27.09 -3.97 23.82
C ASP A 641 27.72 -3.22 25.00
N PRO A 642 26.94 -2.80 26.01
CA PRO A 642 27.47 -2.08 27.17
C PRO A 642 28.33 -2.97 28.08
N ARG A 643 28.29 -4.30 27.92
CA ARG A 643 29.03 -5.25 28.76
C ARG A 643 30.53 -5.25 28.45
N ASP A 644 30.88 -5.16 27.16
CA ASP A 644 32.27 -5.24 26.69
C ASP A 644 32.65 -4.13 25.68
N GLY A 645 31.70 -3.27 25.29
CA GLY A 645 31.89 -2.14 24.39
C GLY A 645 31.92 -2.51 22.90
N ARG A 646 31.76 -3.79 22.53
CA ARG A 646 31.85 -4.24 21.14
C ARG A 646 30.59 -3.89 20.34
N VAL A 647 30.77 -3.67 19.04
CA VAL A 647 29.66 -3.51 18.11
C VAL A 647 29.22 -4.88 17.62
N VAL A 648 27.92 -5.13 17.71
CA VAL A 648 27.26 -6.36 17.29
C VAL A 648 26.21 -6.01 16.23
N PHE A 649 26.32 -6.59 15.04
CA PHE A 649 25.32 -6.41 13.98
C PHE A 649 24.28 -7.53 14.01
N PHE A 650 23.03 -7.21 13.74
CA PHE A 650 21.94 -8.20 13.74
C PHE A 650 21.14 -8.24 12.43
N GLU A 651 21.36 -7.28 11.52
CA GLU A 651 20.71 -7.20 10.22
C GLU A 651 21.54 -6.37 9.23
N ILE A 652 21.49 -6.75 7.95
CA ILE A 652 21.94 -5.96 6.81
C ILE A 652 20.77 -5.79 5.84
N ASN A 653 20.55 -4.56 5.38
CA ASN A 653 19.63 -4.25 4.31
C ASN A 653 20.47 -3.92 3.06
N PRO A 654 20.34 -4.67 1.95
CA PRO A 654 21.13 -4.42 0.73
C PRO A 654 20.57 -3.25 -0.11
N ARG A 655 20.45 -2.12 0.55
CA ARG A 655 19.98 -0.84 0.03
C ARG A 655 20.36 0.26 1.02
N TYR A 656 20.18 1.50 0.61
CA TYR A 656 20.22 2.61 1.55
C TYR A 656 19.05 2.54 2.55
N GLY A 657 19.27 3.05 3.76
CA GLY A 657 18.25 3.13 4.79
C GLY A 657 17.19 4.19 4.47
N ARG A 658 16.00 4.07 5.08
CA ARG A 658 14.92 5.07 4.98
C ARG A 658 15.36 6.47 5.42
N ASN A 659 16.32 6.56 6.34
CA ASN A 659 16.87 7.82 6.84
C ASN A 659 18.21 8.20 6.21
N CYS A 660 18.55 7.66 5.04
CA CYS A 660 19.86 7.81 4.39
C CYS A 660 20.33 9.26 4.17
N TYR A 661 19.45 10.25 4.29
CA TYR A 661 19.84 11.66 4.18
C TYR A 661 20.87 12.11 5.24
N TYR A 662 21.00 11.42 6.38
CA TYR A 662 22.07 11.72 7.34
C TYR A 662 23.47 11.55 6.73
N ALA A 663 23.64 10.60 5.79
CA ALA A 663 24.90 10.41 5.08
C ALA A 663 25.18 11.61 4.17
N THR A 664 24.19 12.02 3.36
CA THR A 664 24.28 13.19 2.49
C THR A 664 24.56 14.46 3.28
N ALA A 665 23.81 14.70 4.35
CA ALA A 665 23.96 15.88 5.19
C ALA A 665 25.31 15.96 5.93
N SER A 666 25.96 14.82 6.15
CA SER A 666 27.31 14.74 6.74
C SER A 666 28.44 14.77 5.69
N GLY A 667 28.10 15.04 4.42
CA GLY A 667 29.07 15.21 3.34
C GLY A 667 29.32 13.98 2.48
N ALA A 668 28.67 12.85 2.78
CA ALA A 668 28.74 11.66 1.96
C ALA A 668 27.45 11.57 1.14
N ASN A 669 27.37 12.33 0.04
CA ASN A 669 26.16 12.43 -0.77
C ASN A 669 25.87 11.11 -1.49
N VAL A 670 24.70 10.51 -1.24
CA VAL A 670 24.32 9.21 -1.83
C VAL A 670 24.14 9.27 -3.35
N ALA A 671 23.72 10.42 -3.90
CA ALA A 671 23.59 10.60 -5.35
C ALA A 671 24.97 10.68 -6.03
N GLU A 672 25.95 11.31 -5.37
CA GLU A 672 27.32 11.37 -5.87
C GLU A 672 27.94 9.99 -6.01
N GLN A 673 27.68 9.08 -5.07
CA GLN A 673 28.18 7.71 -5.15
C GLN A 673 27.64 6.97 -6.37
N LEU A 674 26.33 7.08 -6.64
CA LEU A 674 25.71 6.44 -7.80
C LEU A 674 26.22 7.02 -9.12
N VAL A 675 26.31 8.35 -9.23
CA VAL A 675 26.76 9.00 -10.46
C VAL A 675 28.25 8.72 -10.69
N ALA A 676 29.09 8.93 -9.67
CA ALA A 676 30.53 8.73 -9.82
C ALA A 676 30.89 7.28 -10.18
N ASP A 677 30.22 6.30 -9.59
CA ASP A 677 30.48 4.87 -9.83
C ASP A 677 29.83 4.38 -11.12
N LEU A 678 28.52 4.62 -11.30
CA LEU A 678 27.72 3.95 -12.33
C LEU A 678 27.61 4.75 -13.63
N ILE A 679 27.90 6.05 -13.61
CA ILE A 679 27.79 6.95 -14.78
C ILE A 679 29.17 7.42 -15.23
N ASP A 680 29.98 7.93 -14.30
CA ASP A 680 31.31 8.46 -14.61
C ASP A 680 32.40 7.36 -14.62
N GLU A 681 32.07 6.15 -14.12
CA GLU A 681 32.98 5.01 -13.96
C GLU A 681 34.27 5.38 -13.18
N LYS A 682 34.14 6.34 -12.26
CA LYS A 682 35.22 6.92 -11.44
C LYS A 682 34.76 7.08 -10.01
N PRO A 683 34.72 5.99 -9.22
CA PRO A 683 34.20 6.06 -7.86
C PRO A 683 34.97 7.04 -6.98
N VAL A 684 34.24 7.91 -6.29
CA VAL A 684 34.78 8.99 -5.44
C VAL A 684 34.55 8.68 -3.97
N VAL A 685 35.65 8.63 -3.22
CA VAL A 685 35.59 8.46 -1.76
C VAL A 685 35.02 9.74 -1.14
N ALA A 686 33.92 9.58 -0.40
CA ALA A 686 33.31 10.64 0.37
C ALA A 686 34.30 11.20 1.42
N PRO A 687 34.29 12.51 1.68
CA PRO A 687 35.15 13.10 2.69
C PRO A 687 34.88 12.52 4.08
N ASP A 688 35.82 12.66 5.01
CA ASP A 688 35.61 12.28 6.40
C ASP A 688 34.48 13.09 7.07
N LEU A 689 33.95 12.57 8.18
CA LEU A 689 32.94 13.26 8.96
C LEU A 689 33.54 14.50 9.64
N ASP A 690 33.16 15.68 9.16
CA ASP A 690 33.46 16.94 9.82
C ASP A 690 32.54 17.14 11.05
N GLY A 691 32.89 16.50 12.16
CA GLY A 691 32.20 16.54 13.45
C GLY A 691 30.76 16.00 13.47
N GLU A 692 30.14 15.97 14.65
CA GLU A 692 28.82 15.37 14.87
C GLU A 692 27.66 16.16 14.27
N LEU A 693 26.67 15.46 13.70
CA LEU A 693 25.48 16.07 13.11
C LEU A 693 24.20 15.45 13.68
N LEU A 694 23.25 16.28 14.13
CA LEU A 694 21.93 15.80 14.52
C LEU A 694 21.02 15.69 13.29
N TYR A 695 20.64 14.47 12.92
CA TYR A 695 19.55 14.21 11.98
C TYR A 695 18.24 14.06 12.75
N THR A 696 17.21 14.83 12.39
CA THR A 696 15.90 14.69 13.03
C THR A 696 14.74 15.18 12.15
N THR A 697 13.60 14.49 12.27
CA THR A 697 12.30 14.93 11.70
C THR A 697 11.45 15.72 12.71
N LEU A 698 11.98 15.92 13.92
CA LEU A 698 11.31 16.56 15.06
C LEU A 698 12.02 17.88 15.42
N PRO A 699 11.31 18.85 16.02
CA PRO A 699 11.96 20.05 16.51
C PRO A 699 13.01 19.73 17.58
N ALA A 700 14.24 20.22 17.43
CA ALA A 700 15.35 19.89 18.32
C ALA A 700 15.07 20.17 19.81
N LYS A 701 14.34 21.25 20.13
CA LYS A 701 13.93 21.54 21.52
C LYS A 701 12.98 20.49 22.09
N PHE A 702 12.11 19.92 21.25
CA PHE A 702 11.26 18.81 21.68
C PHE A 702 12.11 17.58 21.95
N VAL A 703 13.00 17.20 21.03
CA VAL A 703 13.94 16.10 21.20
C VAL A 703 14.76 16.26 22.49
N GLU A 704 15.28 17.46 22.76
CA GLU A 704 16.02 17.77 23.99
C GLU A 704 15.19 17.58 25.27
N GLN A 705 13.93 18.04 25.28
CA GLN A 705 13.04 17.91 26.44
C GLN A 705 12.61 16.48 26.71
N THR A 706 12.48 15.74 25.62
CA THR A 706 12.05 14.35 25.58
C THR A 706 13.17 13.42 26.02
N LEU A 707 14.39 13.68 25.56
CA LEU A 707 15.58 12.95 25.99
C LEU A 707 16.01 13.42 27.38
N GLY A 708 16.55 12.51 28.19
CA GLY A 708 17.19 12.81 29.48
C GLY A 708 18.71 12.83 29.40
N GLY A 709 19.37 13.25 30.49
CA GLY A 709 20.79 13.01 30.71
C GLY A 709 21.75 13.59 29.66
N GLU A 710 22.77 12.82 29.29
CA GLU A 710 23.81 13.22 28.34
C GLU A 710 23.29 13.37 26.89
N ALA A 711 22.32 12.55 26.48
CA ALA A 711 21.72 12.64 25.15
C ALA A 711 21.06 14.01 24.93
N ALA A 712 20.31 14.52 25.92
CA ALA A 712 19.72 15.85 25.87
C ALA A 712 20.78 16.97 25.78
N LYS A 713 21.87 16.87 26.56
CA LYS A 713 22.97 17.85 26.50
C LYS A 713 23.65 17.85 25.13
N ARG A 714 23.85 16.67 24.52
CA ARG A 714 24.43 16.53 23.18
C ARG A 714 23.53 17.16 22.12
N VAL A 715 22.22 16.88 22.16
CA VAL A 715 21.23 17.52 21.26
C VAL A 715 21.22 19.04 21.41
N ARG A 716 21.20 19.56 22.64
CA ARG A 716 21.26 21.01 22.91
C ARG A 716 22.51 21.66 22.30
N ARG A 717 23.68 21.02 22.46
CA ARG A 717 24.95 21.52 21.92
C ARG A 717 24.93 21.57 20.39
N LEU A 718 24.47 20.51 19.74
CA LEU A 718 24.35 20.44 18.28
C LEU A 718 23.35 21.47 17.75
N ALA A 719 22.21 21.64 18.42
CA ALA A 719 21.22 22.66 18.10
C ALA A 719 21.78 24.09 18.23
N ALA A 720 22.49 24.39 19.33
CA ALA A 720 23.12 25.69 19.54
C ALA A 720 24.22 25.99 18.49
N ALA A 721 24.93 24.97 18.02
CA ALA A 721 25.92 25.07 16.95
C ALA A 721 25.31 25.11 15.54
N GLY A 722 23.98 25.06 15.40
CA GLY A 722 23.29 25.01 14.11
C GLY A 722 23.49 23.68 13.35
N ARG A 723 24.01 22.64 14.01
CA ARG A 723 24.33 21.33 13.42
C ARG A 723 23.15 20.37 13.46
N VAL A 724 22.01 20.84 12.98
CA VAL A 724 20.76 20.08 12.93
C VAL A 724 20.29 20.03 11.49
N VAL A 725 19.96 18.83 11.03
CA VAL A 725 19.43 18.60 9.70
C VAL A 725 18.07 17.92 9.77
N ASP A 726 17.13 18.50 9.03
CA ASP A 726 15.84 17.91 8.72
C ASP A 726 15.79 17.68 7.19
N PRO A 727 15.57 16.45 6.72
CA PRO A 727 15.47 16.12 5.29
C PRO A 727 14.41 16.91 4.53
N LEU A 728 13.32 17.37 5.15
CA LEU A 728 12.30 18.20 4.49
C LEU A 728 12.63 19.70 4.51
N GLN A 729 13.52 20.15 5.41
CA GLN A 729 13.93 21.56 5.48
C GLN A 729 15.07 21.80 4.49
N TYR A 730 14.71 22.15 3.25
CA TYR A 730 15.65 22.38 2.17
C TYR A 730 15.57 23.81 1.62
N ALA A 731 16.71 24.50 1.53
CA ALA A 731 16.78 25.85 0.98
C ALA A 731 16.55 25.92 -0.54
N GLY A 732 16.89 24.85 -1.26
CA GLY A 732 16.65 24.76 -2.71
C GLY A 732 15.20 24.45 -3.09
N GLU A 733 14.34 24.14 -2.11
CA GLU A 733 12.90 24.03 -2.34
C GLU A 733 12.29 25.41 -2.56
N ARG A 734 11.79 25.66 -3.78
CA ARG A 734 11.22 26.93 -4.21
C ARG A 734 9.70 26.99 -4.07
N ASN A 735 9.00 25.86 -3.95
CA ASN A 735 7.54 25.87 -3.86
C ASN A 735 7.09 26.24 -2.42
N PRO A 736 6.36 27.36 -2.23
CA PRO A 736 5.94 27.80 -0.91
C PRO A 736 5.00 26.81 -0.22
N LYS A 737 4.20 26.03 -0.96
CA LYS A 737 3.32 25.00 -0.40
C LYS A 737 4.13 23.87 0.23
N HIS A 738 5.15 23.38 -0.48
CA HIS A 738 6.01 22.32 0.03
C HIS A 738 6.80 22.77 1.26
N ARG A 739 7.33 24.01 1.25
CA ARG A 739 7.99 24.61 2.43
C ARG A 739 7.07 24.72 3.63
N ALA A 740 5.79 25.06 3.39
CA ALA A 740 4.79 25.10 4.46
C ALA A 740 4.50 23.68 5.00
N TYR A 741 4.36 22.69 4.13
CA TYR A 741 4.22 21.29 4.51
C TYR A 741 5.40 20.83 5.37
N ALA A 742 6.65 21.05 4.95
CA ALA A 742 7.86 20.67 5.69
C ALA A 742 7.85 21.17 7.14
N LYS A 743 7.45 22.43 7.35
CA LYS A 743 7.32 23.02 8.71
C LYS A 743 6.20 22.39 9.53
N LEU A 744 5.06 22.09 8.91
CA LEU A 744 3.91 21.47 9.59
C LEU A 744 4.14 19.99 9.89
N ALA A 745 4.85 19.27 9.03
CA ALA A 745 5.19 17.86 9.19
C ALA A 745 5.97 17.62 10.49
N ALA A 746 6.99 18.43 10.76
CA ALA A 746 7.77 18.38 12.00
C ALA A 746 6.90 18.58 13.26
N LEU A 747 5.89 19.46 13.21
CA LEU A 747 4.95 19.68 14.32
C LEU A 747 3.95 18.53 14.48
N HIS A 748 3.49 17.95 13.37
CA HIS A 748 2.58 16.80 13.39
C HIS A 748 3.27 15.54 13.92
N HIS A 749 4.54 15.29 13.55
CA HIS A 749 5.28 14.14 14.07
C HIS A 749 5.42 14.14 15.59
N ARG A 750 5.50 15.30 16.25
CA ARG A 750 5.49 15.38 17.73
C ARG A 750 4.27 14.72 18.36
N LYS A 751 3.12 14.68 17.69
CA LYS A 751 1.89 14.07 18.24
C LYS A 751 2.03 12.56 18.42
N ALA A 752 2.87 11.90 17.64
CA ALA A 752 3.14 10.46 17.79
C ALA A 752 3.79 10.13 19.16
N TYR A 753 4.43 11.11 19.80
CA TYR A 753 5.20 10.95 21.02
C TYR A 753 4.50 11.47 22.29
N ARG A 754 3.23 11.92 22.23
CA ARG A 754 2.55 12.54 23.39
C ARG A 754 2.05 11.55 24.45
N ASP A 755 1.74 10.32 24.04
CA ASP A 755 1.08 9.32 24.88
C ASP A 755 1.84 7.98 24.93
N GLN A 756 3.11 7.95 24.51
CA GLN A 756 3.94 6.75 24.44
C GLN A 756 5.32 7.01 25.08
N PRO A 757 5.91 6.02 25.80
CA PRO A 757 7.25 6.17 26.37
C PRO A 757 8.26 6.48 25.25
N VAL A 758 9.08 7.51 25.46
CA VAL A 758 9.83 8.13 24.36
C VAL A 758 11.27 7.61 24.19
N THR A 759 11.74 6.87 25.17
CA THR A 759 12.94 6.04 25.09
C THR A 759 12.46 4.61 25.18
N LEU A 760 12.55 3.85 24.10
CA LEU A 760 12.40 2.40 24.21
C LEU A 760 13.66 1.87 24.90
N ASN A 761 13.54 1.48 26.17
CA ASN A 761 14.25 0.28 26.58
C ASN A 761 13.76 -0.85 25.67
N VAL A 762 14.59 -1.85 25.37
CA VAL A 762 14.09 -3.04 24.67
C VAL A 762 12.92 -3.69 25.45
N GLU A 763 12.82 -3.42 26.76
CA GLU A 763 11.67 -3.75 27.60
C GLU A 763 10.35 -3.06 27.25
N ASP A 764 10.35 -1.92 26.57
CA ASP A 764 9.12 -1.16 26.24
C ASP A 764 8.43 -1.68 24.95
N VAL A 765 9.01 -2.69 24.29
CA VAL A 765 8.39 -3.50 23.22
C VAL A 765 7.45 -4.59 23.79
N ARG A 766 7.29 -4.65 25.13
CA ARG A 766 6.44 -5.59 25.87
C ARG A 766 4.97 -5.54 25.44
#